data_AF-A0A2N0XWW8-F1
#
_entry.id   AF-A0A2N0XWW8-F1
#
_cell.length_a   1.000
_cell.length_b   1.000
_cell.length_c   1.000
_cell.angle_alpha   90.00
_cell.angle_beta   90.00
_cell.angle_gamma   90.00
#
_symmetry.space_group_name_H-M   'P 1'
#
loop_
_entity.id
_entity.type
_entity.pdbx_description
1 polymer ?
#
loop_
_entity_poly.entity_id
_entity_poly.type
_entity_poly.pdbx_seq_one_letter_code
_entity_poly.pdbx_strand_id
1 'polypeptide(L)'
;MLRQLKASSVLGMVILLSACGGGGSGSNDTGSNDSGSSTSEQKKTEESSQASKILTNAIQHTPEELIKAAYSLVEHGYAGKSNVVQLNETVVGQASVTTLLPEYRHIFSDDQIRNFLSLNDVAGKSFTCGVSGSVDIHSKWNEQGIRVMSLDFNNCVTSSVHWMTISGVLALSSESYKQKSYYFDELDIDGMKVTGYTQEYSSEFDSGGHEDVTKSHLLYSYKDGRNIKVELEESSSAPNRDTQATVGVKGTVWLSESGKVKISSQGLKSSYNGFYTGSLSFKADTEIQLSFSDKFFTYKKDLDGDGSFELGTHLSKVSGFQFALTQPVDLYPLALLSQPPAFNSTPTQSSYDVNTETPIVVESSEFSDPDTRSENLQLSYRWYINGEIVTGETTNTLPAYTAAYGDEVKVQSVVFDGTSSITSEWAYIYLNDIKPVIKTENLPDQILAGDELKFSVSWFDLDVNRLEKVRMVSGPEGASMSSDGVISWTAPSESDFLIPVQVFEFTFKTLDDDYQEATLGVEVKSNRTSPIVRSGEISPLANDSIVIDDFDGDGLKEFLTTDNGNGLYLYNFENGQYNQKWMYPYTLPINGSIEQLHYLDIDNDLKKEIILVTSKNILTLEDLSSSPKVVFDTPKHILRVAIEDVNKDGAPEVAILQYEDDVSRSTLSVYRWNDFSSPVLNELDANGSSLLSFSNVDNDQPLELILKGGLVIDTSTWEVQWDYGEQFSQRGMVIGDFNQDGVNEIFGMYHNGDLYRYSVVAKTATEISSTQYLSSCVLEKSQLSIDTDDLLLMSCPYSGIKAFKIEGDALTQRWHLSFSFSGRVSSLTTGDIDNDNQFELLWGTSGHYSKSGFASADISNISAIMNHSTVTKSSSSFKAIGWGNTTPEKEDALFLVGTYDDDGVRNRFVTVSSDGSVKISSGTSSTHNPIVDTVHIDSNEDGYSEIVLPEVGYQNSKMDLVQISDELVTSTHELSAGTGSQIVKAADFNKDGKKDIVIAHGSQITVYDVANNTSIATLQAPSEHRYIQDLEVYDESSGVIIATDGYNMSILEIVGNSLTSKFTGDFPSPDCNRIFVFNYDSDIRNEIGCFNSFGTLFSIFEVADNEITLKESNNMKFYAKGVAVDPSSASEQNLIITSKESTNSDPWGAGLYHVRKTDNKGNTIWKSPPLIGEPSSHGIKLRNHPEKGLQALLSTDQAMYQINP
;
A
#
# COMPACT_ATOMS: atom_id res chain seq x y z
N MET A 1 21.27 11.93 -21.25
CA MET A 1 22.25 12.10 -22.35
C MET A 1 23.57 12.54 -21.70
N LEU A 2 24.70 11.84 -21.69
CA LEU A 2 25.34 11.02 -22.72
C LEU A 2 26.20 9.94 -22.01
N ARG A 3 25.62 8.79 -21.66
CA ARG A 3 26.34 7.54 -21.33
C ARG A 3 25.31 6.47 -20.97
N GLN A 4 25.07 5.54 -21.89
CA GLN A 4 24.98 4.10 -21.64
C GLN A 4 24.66 3.41 -22.98
N LEU A 5 25.69 3.30 -23.81
CA LEU A 5 25.73 2.31 -24.89
C LEU A 5 26.98 1.45 -24.65
N LYS A 6 26.82 0.47 -23.75
CA LYS A 6 27.60 -0.77 -23.64
C LYS A 6 26.70 -1.73 -22.83
N ALA A 7 26.43 -2.97 -23.22
CA ALA A 7 26.98 -3.81 -24.27
C ALA A 7 26.04 -5.00 -24.49
N SER A 8 26.04 -5.58 -25.69
CA SER A 8 25.86 -7.03 -25.85
C SER A 8 26.21 -7.47 -27.27
N SER A 9 27.30 -8.22 -27.39
CA SER A 9 27.35 -9.43 -28.24
C SER A 9 28.69 -10.13 -28.00
N VAL A 10 28.61 -11.24 -27.27
CA VAL A 10 29.64 -12.28 -27.25
C VAL A 10 29.19 -13.35 -28.21
N LEU A 11 29.94 -13.61 -29.29
CA LEU A 11 30.10 -14.95 -29.82
C LEU A 11 31.44 -15.07 -30.56
N GLY A 12 32.23 -16.08 -30.19
CA GLY A 12 33.68 -16.12 -30.39
C GLY A 12 34.21 -16.72 -31.69
N MET A 13 35.53 -16.59 -31.84
CA MET A 13 36.51 -17.52 -32.45
C MET A 13 37.91 -16.90 -32.15
N VAL A 14 38.72 -17.45 -31.25
CA VAL A 14 39.70 -18.56 -31.41
C VAL A 14 40.97 -18.15 -32.17
N ILE A 15 42.12 -18.16 -31.44
CA ILE A 15 43.53 -18.45 -31.86
C ILE A 15 44.24 -17.28 -32.61
N LEU A 16 45.45 -16.78 -32.27
CA LEU A 16 46.69 -17.37 -31.73
C LEU A 16 47.63 -16.31 -31.11
N LEU A 17 48.39 -16.77 -30.11
CA LEU A 17 49.56 -16.13 -29.48
C LEU A 17 50.80 -16.05 -30.41
N SER A 18 51.63 -15.02 -30.22
CA SER A 18 53.13 -15.00 -30.16
C SER A 18 53.65 -13.62 -30.62
N ALA A 19 54.23 -12.79 -29.75
CA ALA A 19 55.54 -12.84 -29.11
C ALA A 19 56.66 -12.16 -29.93
N CYS A 20 57.37 -11.25 -29.25
CA CYS A 20 58.77 -10.86 -29.38
C CYS A 20 59.37 -10.49 -30.74
N GLY A 21 60.09 -9.38 -30.73
CA GLY A 21 61.45 -9.39 -31.27
C GLY A 21 61.76 -8.23 -32.20
N GLY A 22 62.61 -7.33 -31.73
CA GLY A 22 63.19 -6.27 -32.53
C GLY A 22 64.06 -6.78 -33.68
N GLY A 23 64.54 -5.81 -34.47
CA GLY A 23 65.85 -5.91 -35.11
C GLY A 23 65.84 -5.81 -36.62
N GLY A 24 66.09 -4.59 -37.12
CA GLY A 24 67.33 -4.31 -37.83
C GLY A 24 67.54 -4.84 -39.26
N SER A 25 67.91 -3.88 -40.11
CA SER A 25 69.03 -3.91 -41.09
C SER A 25 68.76 -4.18 -42.58
N GLY A 26 69.38 -3.33 -43.41
CA GLY A 26 69.80 -3.58 -44.81
C GLY A 26 69.11 -2.67 -45.84
N SER A 27 69.67 -1.51 -46.27
CA SER A 27 70.70 -1.32 -47.34
C SER A 27 70.28 -1.88 -48.70
N ASN A 28 70.34 -1.24 -49.88
CA ASN A 28 70.85 0.00 -50.50
C ASN A 28 69.93 0.21 -51.74
N ASP A 29 69.75 1.33 -52.44
CA ASP A 29 70.62 2.34 -53.06
C ASP A 29 69.59 3.23 -53.84
N THR A 30 69.61 4.55 -54.03
CA THR A 30 70.68 5.47 -54.42
C THR A 30 70.26 6.94 -54.16
N GLY A 31 71.17 7.76 -53.64
CA GLY A 31 71.56 9.03 -54.28
C GLY A 31 70.74 10.31 -54.12
N SER A 32 71.21 11.15 -53.18
CA SER A 32 71.29 12.62 -53.17
C SER A 32 70.05 13.50 -52.92
N ASN A 33 69.97 13.96 -51.67
CA ASN A 33 69.86 15.35 -51.21
C ASN A 33 68.86 16.28 -51.90
N ASP A 34 67.72 16.50 -51.25
CA ASP A 34 67.35 17.88 -50.90
C ASP A 34 66.74 17.93 -49.49
N SER A 35 67.19 18.93 -48.74
CA SER A 35 66.98 19.09 -47.30
C SER A 35 65.99 20.21 -47.04
N GLY A 36 64.86 19.90 -46.41
CA GLY A 36 63.99 20.90 -45.80
C GLY A 36 62.57 20.41 -45.57
N SER A 37 62.22 20.06 -44.31
CA SER A 37 60.87 20.22 -43.69
C SER A 37 60.67 19.30 -42.46
N SER A 38 61.54 19.31 -41.45
CA SER A 38 61.32 18.51 -40.22
C SER A 38 61.50 19.28 -38.90
N THR A 39 61.52 20.61 -38.91
CA THR A 39 61.77 21.42 -37.70
C THR A 39 60.52 21.97 -37.00
N SER A 40 59.33 21.97 -37.63
CA SER A 40 58.13 22.60 -37.02
C SER A 40 57.32 21.68 -36.10
N GLU A 41 57.12 20.40 -36.44
CA GLU A 41 56.34 19.46 -35.62
C GLU A 41 57.09 19.01 -34.36
N GLN A 42 58.40 18.73 -34.46
CA GLN A 42 59.23 18.43 -33.28
C GLN A 42 59.25 19.61 -32.30
N LYS A 43 59.35 20.84 -32.81
CA LYS A 43 59.32 22.06 -31.99
C LYS A 43 57.95 22.26 -31.32
N LYS A 44 56.85 21.99 -32.03
CA LYS A 44 55.47 22.02 -31.50
C LYS A 44 55.26 21.00 -30.37
N THR A 45 55.79 19.79 -30.50
CA THR A 45 55.71 18.76 -29.46
C THR A 45 56.58 19.10 -28.24
N GLU A 46 57.79 19.64 -28.44
CA GLU A 46 58.66 20.11 -27.35
C GLU A 46 58.04 21.28 -26.58
N GLU A 47 57.49 22.27 -27.28
CA GLU A 47 56.81 23.42 -26.67
C GLU A 47 55.54 23.02 -25.91
N SER A 48 54.76 22.05 -26.43
CA SER A 48 53.58 21.51 -25.74
C SER A 48 53.97 20.70 -24.50
N SER A 49 55.02 19.88 -24.58
CA SER A 49 55.53 19.12 -23.43
C SER A 49 56.08 20.05 -22.33
N GLN A 50 56.73 21.15 -22.71
CA GLN A 50 57.20 22.15 -21.77
C GLN A 50 56.04 22.91 -21.12
N ALA A 51 55.01 23.28 -21.88
CA ALA A 51 53.82 23.96 -21.36
C ALA A 51 53.02 23.07 -20.39
N SER A 52 52.84 21.79 -20.71
CA SER A 52 52.20 20.80 -19.81
C SER A 52 52.96 20.64 -18.49
N LYS A 53 54.30 20.60 -18.53
CA LYS A 53 55.15 20.60 -17.32
C LYS A 53 54.98 21.84 -16.44
N ILE A 54 54.74 23.01 -17.06
CA ILE A 54 54.51 24.26 -16.32
C ILE A 54 53.18 24.19 -15.57
N LEU A 55 52.11 23.69 -16.20
CA LEU A 55 50.79 23.58 -15.56
C LEU A 55 50.72 22.46 -14.50
N THR A 56 51.30 21.29 -14.76
CA THR A 56 51.36 20.17 -13.79
C THR A 56 52.24 20.48 -12.57
N ASN A 57 53.16 21.45 -12.67
CA ASN A 57 53.96 21.95 -11.54
C ASN A 57 53.67 23.43 -11.22
N ALA A 58 52.40 23.82 -11.27
CA ALA A 58 51.99 25.22 -11.23
C ALA A 58 52.53 26.01 -10.02
N ILE A 59 52.71 25.38 -8.86
CA ILE A 59 53.19 26.03 -7.63
C ILE A 59 54.60 26.64 -7.74
N GLN A 60 55.38 26.32 -8.78
CA GLN A 60 56.71 26.91 -9.02
C GLN A 60 56.73 28.03 -10.05
N HIS A 61 55.56 28.38 -10.61
CA HIS A 61 55.43 29.30 -11.74
C HIS A 61 54.53 30.49 -11.41
N THR A 62 54.72 31.61 -12.13
CA THR A 62 53.88 32.81 -11.94
C THR A 62 52.58 32.69 -12.76
N PRO A 63 51.50 33.40 -12.38
CA PRO A 63 50.25 33.42 -13.16
C PRO A 63 50.47 33.76 -14.65
N GLU A 64 51.38 34.66 -14.99
CA GLU A 64 51.69 35.01 -16.38
C GLU A 64 52.36 33.86 -17.15
N GLU A 65 53.19 33.05 -16.47
CA GLU A 65 53.78 31.84 -17.05
C GLU A 65 52.72 30.77 -17.27
N LEU A 66 51.77 30.62 -16.33
CA LEU A 66 50.65 29.69 -16.44
C LEU A 66 49.69 30.05 -17.58
N ILE A 67 49.31 31.33 -17.73
CA ILE A 67 48.48 31.81 -18.85
C ILE A 67 49.16 31.52 -20.19
N LYS A 68 50.46 31.83 -20.32
CA LYS A 68 51.21 31.57 -21.56
C LYS A 68 51.31 30.08 -21.88
N ALA A 69 51.51 29.23 -20.88
CA ALA A 69 51.55 27.78 -21.04
C ALA A 69 50.19 27.24 -21.49
N ALA A 70 49.11 27.63 -20.81
CA ALA A 70 47.74 27.24 -21.15
C ALA A 70 47.33 27.68 -22.56
N TYR A 71 47.65 28.93 -22.93
CA TYR A 71 47.40 29.45 -24.28
C TYR A 71 48.14 28.64 -25.35
N SER A 72 49.42 28.33 -25.10
CA SER A 72 50.24 27.51 -26.01
C SER A 72 49.65 26.11 -26.20
N LEU A 73 49.17 25.47 -25.14
CA LEU A 73 48.56 24.13 -25.22
C LEU A 73 47.29 24.12 -26.06
N VAL A 74 46.45 25.16 -25.96
CA VAL A 74 45.23 25.28 -26.79
C VAL A 74 45.57 25.46 -28.27
N GLU A 75 46.50 26.38 -28.59
CA GLU A 75 46.85 26.66 -29.98
C GLU A 75 47.59 25.49 -30.64
N HIS A 76 48.39 24.74 -29.88
CA HIS A 76 49.06 23.58 -30.41
C HIS A 76 48.17 22.32 -30.43
N GLY A 77 47.28 22.16 -29.46
CA GLY A 77 46.37 21.01 -29.34
C GLY A 77 45.20 21.02 -30.33
N TYR A 78 44.75 22.20 -30.79
CA TYR A 78 43.66 22.26 -31.76
C TYR A 78 44.12 21.91 -33.18
N ALA A 79 43.61 20.81 -33.73
CA ALA A 79 43.89 20.33 -35.10
C ALA A 79 42.69 20.44 -36.06
N GLY A 80 41.60 21.10 -35.63
CA GLY A 80 40.35 21.19 -36.39
C GLY A 80 40.31 22.30 -37.46
N LYS A 81 39.20 22.34 -38.20
CA LYS A 81 38.96 23.34 -39.26
C LYS A 81 38.92 24.77 -38.71
N SER A 82 39.64 25.68 -39.36
CA SER A 82 39.73 27.10 -38.98
C SER A 82 39.12 28.09 -40.00
N ASN A 83 38.56 27.57 -41.10
CA ASN A 83 37.81 28.35 -42.08
C ASN A 83 36.45 28.78 -41.50
N VAL A 84 35.86 29.81 -42.10
CA VAL A 84 34.46 30.20 -41.82
C VAL A 84 33.55 29.03 -42.19
N VAL A 85 32.62 28.69 -41.31
CA VAL A 85 31.66 27.59 -41.48
C VAL A 85 30.43 28.05 -42.26
N GLN A 86 29.71 27.12 -42.89
CA GLN A 86 28.34 27.35 -43.34
C GLN A 86 27.36 27.21 -42.18
N LEU A 87 26.65 28.29 -41.85
CA LEU A 87 25.72 28.31 -40.74
C LEU A 87 24.48 27.44 -41.00
N ASN A 88 24.24 26.51 -40.08
CA ASN A 88 23.03 25.69 -40.00
C ASN A 88 22.63 25.47 -38.54
N GLU A 89 21.47 24.85 -38.33
CA GLU A 89 20.83 24.62 -37.04
C GLU A 89 21.72 23.81 -36.10
N THR A 90 22.39 22.78 -36.61
CA THR A 90 23.33 21.94 -35.83
C THR A 90 24.56 22.72 -35.37
N VAL A 91 25.14 23.56 -36.24
CA VAL A 91 26.28 24.42 -35.91
C VAL A 91 25.90 25.45 -34.87
N VAL A 92 24.72 26.06 -34.98
CA VAL A 92 24.20 27.01 -33.98
C VAL A 92 23.92 26.32 -32.66
N GLY A 93 23.30 25.13 -32.68
CA GLY A 93 23.06 24.33 -31.48
C GLY A 93 24.35 24.00 -30.73
N GLN A 94 25.36 23.49 -31.44
CA GLN A 94 26.67 23.17 -30.85
C GLN A 94 27.38 24.41 -30.30
N ALA A 95 27.45 25.50 -31.09
CA ALA A 95 28.08 26.74 -30.67
C ALA A 95 27.38 27.35 -29.44
N SER A 96 26.06 27.23 -29.35
CA SER A 96 25.25 27.73 -28.25
C SER A 96 25.50 27.00 -26.93
N VAL A 97 25.56 25.66 -26.96
CA VAL A 97 25.83 24.82 -25.78
C VAL A 97 27.20 25.18 -25.19
N THR A 98 28.24 25.19 -26.03
CA THR A 98 29.60 25.51 -25.58
C THR A 98 29.73 26.93 -25.02
N THR A 99 28.91 27.86 -25.51
CA THR A 99 29.01 29.27 -25.15
C THR A 99 28.24 29.63 -23.88
N LEU A 100 27.12 28.97 -23.59
CA LEU A 100 26.25 29.36 -22.47
C LEU A 100 26.27 28.40 -21.28
N LEU A 101 26.75 27.17 -21.47
CA LEU A 101 26.96 26.19 -20.40
C LEU A 101 28.37 25.61 -20.53
N PRO A 102 29.41 26.35 -20.11
CA PRO A 102 30.75 25.80 -20.10
C PRO A 102 30.79 24.63 -19.10
N GLU A 103 30.99 23.41 -19.60
CA GLU A 103 30.87 22.15 -18.84
C GLU A 103 31.76 22.12 -17.57
N TYR A 104 32.82 22.96 -17.50
CA TYR A 104 33.68 23.09 -16.31
C TYR A 104 33.08 23.90 -15.15
N ARG A 105 32.03 24.72 -15.37
CA ARG A 105 31.41 25.54 -14.31
C ARG A 105 30.74 24.69 -13.22
N HIS A 106 30.54 23.40 -13.47
CA HIS A 106 29.92 22.45 -12.54
C HIS A 106 30.92 21.68 -11.65
N ILE A 107 32.24 21.87 -11.83
CA ILE A 107 33.27 21.11 -11.09
C ILE A 107 33.31 21.54 -9.61
N PHE A 108 33.06 22.82 -9.31
CA PHE A 108 33.06 23.35 -7.95
C PHE A 108 32.00 24.43 -7.76
N SER A 109 31.30 24.41 -6.62
CA SER A 109 30.52 25.58 -6.24
C SER A 109 31.45 26.73 -5.83
N ASP A 110 31.04 27.97 -6.09
CA ASP A 110 31.77 29.16 -5.65
C ASP A 110 32.08 29.15 -4.14
N ASP A 111 31.21 28.53 -3.35
CA ASP A 111 31.39 28.38 -1.91
C ASP A 111 32.49 27.38 -1.54
N GLN A 112 32.66 26.29 -2.30
CA GLN A 112 33.77 25.35 -2.09
C GLN A 112 35.12 26.01 -2.39
N ILE A 113 35.24 26.74 -3.50
CA ILE A 113 36.47 27.46 -3.84
C ILE A 113 36.74 28.60 -2.84
N ARG A 114 35.71 29.33 -2.42
CA ARG A 114 35.80 30.35 -1.36
C ARG A 114 36.33 29.74 -0.06
N ASN A 115 35.84 28.56 0.31
CA ASN A 115 36.30 27.83 1.49
C ASN A 115 37.75 27.33 1.33
N PHE A 116 38.16 26.83 0.16
CA PHE A 116 39.57 26.46 -0.07
C PHE A 116 40.51 27.66 -0.02
N LEU A 117 40.11 28.79 -0.62
CA LEU A 117 40.88 30.02 -0.62
C LEU A 117 40.97 30.67 0.77
N SER A 118 39.99 30.46 1.66
CA SER A 118 39.97 31.00 3.03
C SER A 118 40.76 30.16 4.05
N LEU A 119 41.12 28.91 3.72
CA LEU A 119 41.94 28.07 4.59
C LEU A 119 43.43 28.42 4.46
N ASN A 120 44.05 28.77 5.59
CA ASN A 120 45.46 29.14 5.68
C ASN A 120 46.45 27.96 5.52
N ASP A 121 45.99 26.71 5.68
CA ASP A 121 46.88 25.54 5.82
C ASP A 121 46.31 24.27 5.14
N VAL A 122 46.28 24.25 3.81
CA VAL A 122 45.78 23.12 2.99
C VAL A 122 46.86 22.48 2.10
N ALA A 123 48.09 22.96 2.17
CA ALA A 123 49.19 22.43 1.36
C ALA A 123 49.54 20.99 1.77
N GLY A 124 49.53 20.06 0.81
CA GLY A 124 49.86 18.65 0.99
C GLY A 124 48.75 17.81 1.65
N LYS A 125 47.50 18.29 1.66
CA LYS A 125 46.34 17.56 2.22
C LYS A 125 45.53 16.89 1.10
N SER A 126 45.03 15.69 1.39
CA SER A 126 44.13 14.91 0.55
C SER A 126 42.70 14.98 1.10
N PHE A 127 41.71 15.16 0.22
CA PHE A 127 40.30 15.17 0.58
C PHE A 127 39.54 14.09 -0.21
N THR A 128 38.60 13.39 0.43
CA THR A 128 37.72 12.45 -0.25
C THR A 128 36.69 13.19 -1.08
N CYS A 129 36.48 12.72 -2.31
CA CYS A 129 35.40 13.20 -3.15
C CYS A 129 34.07 12.63 -2.68
N GLY A 130 32.98 13.40 -2.79
CA GLY A 130 31.72 13.17 -2.07
C GLY A 130 31.14 11.74 -2.11
N VAL A 131 31.41 10.96 -3.16
CA VAL A 131 31.02 9.54 -3.27
C VAL A 131 32.24 8.60 -3.18
N SER A 132 33.27 8.82 -3.99
CA SER A 132 34.50 8.01 -4.01
C SER A 132 35.67 8.73 -4.68
N GLY A 133 36.91 8.29 -4.48
CA GLY A 133 38.11 8.94 -5.01
C GLY A 133 38.61 10.09 -4.14
N SER A 134 39.69 10.77 -4.55
CA SER A 134 40.31 11.83 -3.76
C SER A 134 40.85 13.00 -4.60
N VAL A 135 41.08 14.14 -3.93
CA VAL A 135 41.79 15.29 -4.48
C VAL A 135 42.92 15.72 -3.56
N ASP A 136 44.13 15.81 -4.10
CA ASP A 136 45.33 16.27 -3.40
C ASP A 136 45.58 17.75 -3.71
N ILE A 137 45.75 18.56 -2.67
CA ILE A 137 45.88 20.01 -2.80
C ILE A 137 47.30 20.46 -2.47
N HIS A 138 47.95 21.15 -3.41
CA HIS A 138 49.23 21.83 -3.22
C HIS A 138 49.03 23.33 -3.38
N SER A 139 49.64 24.15 -2.53
CA SER A 139 49.52 25.61 -2.62
C SER A 139 50.78 26.34 -2.19
N LYS A 140 51.10 27.46 -2.85
CA LYS A 140 52.19 28.37 -2.52
C LYS A 140 51.77 29.83 -2.71
N TRP A 141 52.18 30.71 -1.79
CA TRP A 141 52.04 32.15 -1.93
C TRP A 141 53.28 32.71 -2.65
N ASN A 142 53.09 33.59 -3.62
CA ASN A 142 54.19 34.34 -4.22
C ASN A 142 54.50 35.63 -3.43
N GLU A 143 55.61 36.30 -3.77
CA GLU A 143 56.07 37.52 -3.11
C GLU A 143 55.10 38.71 -3.26
N GLN A 144 54.18 38.64 -4.22
CA GLN A 144 53.14 39.64 -4.49
C GLN A 144 51.81 39.36 -3.75
N GLY A 145 51.72 38.31 -2.93
CA GLY A 145 50.49 37.96 -2.21
C GLY A 145 49.44 37.22 -3.05
N ILE A 146 49.82 36.74 -4.24
CA ILE A 146 48.99 35.88 -5.09
C ILE A 146 49.19 34.43 -4.66
N ARG A 147 48.08 33.71 -4.51
CA ARG A 147 48.08 32.29 -4.18
C ARG A 147 48.02 31.46 -5.45
N VAL A 148 49.00 30.58 -5.65
CA VAL A 148 48.97 29.57 -6.73
C VAL A 148 48.73 28.19 -6.11
N MET A 149 47.78 27.45 -6.66
CA MET A 149 47.38 26.13 -6.20
C MET A 149 47.37 25.12 -7.35
N SER A 150 47.58 23.86 -7.01
CA SER A 150 47.43 22.69 -7.88
C SER A 150 46.55 21.68 -7.15
N LEU A 151 45.51 21.22 -7.85
CA LEU A 151 44.52 20.25 -7.38
C LEU A 151 44.67 19.00 -8.24
N ASP A 152 45.10 17.89 -7.65
CA ASP A 152 45.35 16.62 -8.34
C ASP A 152 44.21 15.64 -8.01
N PHE A 153 43.37 15.34 -9.01
CA PHE A 153 42.20 14.49 -8.85
C PHE A 153 42.48 13.04 -9.22
N ASN A 154 42.20 12.15 -8.29
CA ASN A 154 42.36 10.70 -8.43
C ASN A 154 40.97 10.03 -8.52
N ASN A 155 40.44 9.85 -9.73
CA ASN A 155 39.13 9.23 -10.01
C ASN A 155 38.02 9.75 -9.09
N CYS A 156 37.97 11.07 -8.94
CA CYS A 156 37.10 11.77 -8.00
C CYS A 156 35.64 11.74 -8.46
N VAL A 157 34.75 11.13 -7.67
CA VAL A 157 33.29 11.06 -7.93
C VAL A 157 32.56 12.03 -6.99
N THR A 158 31.87 13.00 -7.59
CA THR A 158 31.18 14.07 -6.85
C THR A 158 29.80 13.63 -6.35
N SER A 159 29.32 14.16 -5.22
CA SER A 159 27.97 13.92 -4.67
C SER A 159 26.90 14.88 -5.22
N SER A 160 27.12 15.44 -6.41
CA SER A 160 26.15 16.31 -7.08
C SER A 160 25.05 15.50 -7.76
N VAL A 161 23.95 16.16 -8.17
CA VAL A 161 22.77 15.56 -8.84
C VAL A 161 23.13 14.72 -10.10
N HIS A 162 24.35 14.86 -10.63
CA HIS A 162 24.81 14.21 -11.86
C HIS A 162 25.99 13.23 -11.69
N TRP A 163 26.48 12.96 -10.48
CA TRP A 163 27.57 12.00 -10.17
C TRP A 163 28.73 11.94 -11.19
N MET A 164 29.43 13.06 -11.40
CA MET A 164 30.54 13.14 -12.37
C MET A 164 31.84 12.55 -11.84
N THR A 165 32.64 11.93 -12.73
CA THR A 165 34.01 11.45 -12.46
C THR A 165 35.05 12.44 -12.98
N ILE A 166 36.02 12.85 -12.16
CA ILE A 166 37.07 13.82 -12.52
C ILE A 166 38.46 13.19 -12.32
N SER A 167 39.39 13.41 -13.24
CA SER A 167 40.79 12.94 -13.13
C SER A 167 41.77 13.87 -13.82
N GLY A 168 42.95 14.05 -13.20
CA GLY A 168 44.02 14.92 -13.71
C GLY A 168 44.27 16.14 -12.83
N VAL A 169 45.11 17.07 -13.31
CA VAL A 169 45.58 18.21 -12.53
C VAL A 169 44.90 19.50 -12.98
N LEU A 170 44.33 20.24 -12.03
CA LEU A 170 43.81 21.59 -12.22
C LEU A 170 44.70 22.60 -11.47
N ALA A 171 45.20 23.60 -12.17
CA ALA A 171 45.93 24.71 -11.54
C ALA A 171 45.04 25.93 -11.37
N LEU A 172 45.25 26.68 -10.28
CA LEU A 172 44.51 27.90 -9.95
C LEU A 172 45.49 28.99 -9.50
N SER A 173 45.30 30.22 -9.95
CA SER A 173 45.91 31.41 -9.36
C SER A 173 44.85 32.39 -8.88
N SER A 174 45.02 32.99 -7.70
CA SER A 174 44.06 33.94 -7.13
C SER A 174 44.76 35.07 -6.38
N GLU A 175 44.42 36.32 -6.73
CA GLU A 175 44.77 37.52 -5.95
C GLU A 175 43.75 37.75 -4.82
N SER A 176 42.49 37.40 -5.10
CA SER A 176 41.39 37.32 -4.15
C SER A 176 40.30 36.39 -4.68
N TYR A 177 39.29 36.06 -3.89
CA TYR A 177 38.15 35.28 -4.41
C TYR A 177 37.40 35.98 -5.55
N LYS A 178 37.57 37.31 -5.70
CA LYS A 178 37.01 38.14 -6.76
C LYS A 178 37.87 38.19 -8.03
N GLN A 179 39.13 37.76 -7.96
CA GLN A 179 40.05 37.75 -9.10
C GLN A 179 40.82 36.43 -9.12
N LYS A 180 40.37 35.52 -9.96
CA LYS A 180 40.86 34.14 -10.01
C LYS A 180 41.05 33.67 -11.45
N SER A 181 41.95 32.73 -11.67
CA SER A 181 42.18 32.13 -12.98
C SER A 181 42.43 30.64 -12.84
N TYR A 182 41.75 29.85 -13.66
CA TYR A 182 41.81 28.41 -13.74
C TYR A 182 42.62 28.00 -14.97
N TYR A 183 43.47 26.98 -14.83
CA TYR A 183 44.31 26.46 -15.89
C TYR A 183 44.17 24.94 -15.98
N PHE A 184 43.83 24.47 -17.16
CA PHE A 184 43.50 23.09 -17.45
C PHE A 184 44.54 22.48 -18.40
N ASP A 185 45.01 21.28 -18.09
CA ASP A 185 45.89 20.48 -18.95
C ASP A 185 45.32 19.06 -19.08
N GLU A 186 44.57 18.81 -20.15
CA GLU A 186 43.86 17.55 -20.39
C GLU A 186 43.06 17.03 -19.19
N LEU A 187 42.44 17.91 -18.40
CA LEU A 187 41.63 17.52 -17.25
C LEU A 187 40.43 16.71 -17.74
N ASP A 188 40.32 15.45 -17.32
CA ASP A 188 39.26 14.53 -17.73
C ASP A 188 38.05 14.70 -16.80
N ILE A 189 36.92 15.12 -17.37
CA ILE A 189 35.64 15.28 -16.71
C ILE A 189 34.64 14.38 -17.43
N ASP A 190 34.31 13.27 -16.80
CA ASP A 190 33.45 12.22 -17.30
C ASP A 190 33.72 11.82 -18.77
N GLY A 191 35.00 11.75 -19.16
CA GLY A 191 35.45 11.38 -20.50
C GLY A 191 35.56 12.53 -21.50
N MET A 192 35.29 13.78 -21.10
CA MET A 192 35.66 14.97 -21.86
C MET A 192 36.96 15.56 -21.28
N LYS A 193 37.95 15.81 -22.13
CA LYS A 193 39.20 16.48 -21.72
C LYS A 193 39.13 17.99 -21.95
N VAL A 194 39.53 18.77 -20.95
CA VAL A 194 39.59 20.24 -21.02
C VAL A 194 41.04 20.71 -20.92
N THR A 195 41.44 21.61 -21.83
CA THR A 195 42.77 22.23 -21.85
C THR A 195 42.64 23.74 -22.09
N GLY A 196 43.44 24.57 -21.41
CA GLY A 196 43.45 26.03 -21.59
C GLY A 196 43.28 26.80 -20.30
N TYR A 197 42.70 28.01 -20.37
CA TYR A 197 42.47 28.83 -19.18
C TYR A 197 41.14 29.59 -19.18
N THR A 198 40.68 29.91 -17.98
CA THR A 198 39.56 30.81 -17.71
C THR A 198 39.98 31.82 -16.66
N GLN A 199 39.74 33.11 -16.91
CA GLN A 199 39.95 34.19 -15.95
C GLN A 199 38.61 34.77 -15.52
N GLU A 200 38.41 34.94 -14.23
CA GLU A 200 37.19 35.50 -13.66
C GLU A 200 37.52 36.74 -12.84
N TYR A 201 36.80 37.83 -13.17
CA TYR A 201 36.85 39.11 -12.47
C TYR A 201 35.45 39.43 -11.97
N SER A 202 35.28 39.47 -10.66
CA SER A 202 34.04 39.85 -9.99
C SER A 202 34.22 41.22 -9.33
N SER A 203 33.26 42.11 -9.53
CA SER A 203 33.19 43.40 -8.85
C SER A 203 31.80 43.61 -8.27
N GLU A 204 31.73 44.29 -7.13
CA GLU A 204 30.47 44.65 -6.49
C GLU A 204 30.28 46.17 -6.62
N PHE A 205 29.06 46.60 -6.93
CA PHE A 205 28.69 48.01 -7.00
C PHE A 205 27.39 48.25 -6.22
N ASP A 206 27.35 49.32 -5.40
CA ASP A 206 26.28 49.70 -4.46
C ASP A 206 25.70 48.52 -3.63
N SER A 207 24.55 48.71 -2.97
CA SER A 207 23.99 47.80 -1.95
C SER A 207 23.49 46.45 -2.49
N GLY A 208 24.41 45.60 -2.96
CA GLY A 208 24.19 44.20 -3.34
C GLY A 208 24.39 43.87 -4.82
N GLY A 209 24.69 44.84 -5.68
CA GLY A 209 24.91 44.61 -7.12
C GLY A 209 26.25 43.94 -7.40
N HIS A 210 26.28 43.03 -8.37
CA HIS A 210 27.49 42.35 -8.81
C HIS A 210 27.63 42.41 -10.33
N GLU A 211 28.88 42.54 -10.78
CA GLU A 211 29.31 42.42 -12.17
C GLU A 211 30.45 41.40 -12.25
N ASP A 212 30.22 40.33 -12.99
CA ASP A 212 31.19 39.27 -13.25
C ASP A 212 31.60 39.30 -14.71
N VAL A 213 32.90 39.30 -14.98
CA VAL A 213 33.48 39.20 -16.32
C VAL A 213 34.36 37.96 -16.37
N THR A 214 34.07 37.06 -17.31
CA THR A 214 34.81 35.82 -17.53
C THR A 214 35.46 35.84 -18.91
N LYS A 215 36.76 35.52 -18.98
CA LYS A 215 37.50 35.37 -20.23
C LYS A 215 38.04 33.96 -20.34
N SER A 216 37.63 33.24 -21.38
CA SER A 216 37.97 31.83 -21.56
C SER A 216 38.69 31.62 -22.89
N HIS A 217 39.81 30.91 -22.84
CA HIS A 217 40.54 30.38 -24.00
C HIS A 217 40.75 28.89 -23.78
N LEU A 218 39.82 28.07 -24.28
CA LEU A 218 39.72 26.64 -23.93
C LEU A 218 39.65 25.74 -25.17
N LEU A 219 40.09 24.51 -24.99
CA LEU A 219 39.97 23.39 -25.93
C LEU A 219 39.29 22.22 -25.21
N TYR A 220 38.14 21.81 -25.73
CA TYR A 220 37.40 20.62 -25.32
C TYR A 220 37.68 19.48 -26.30
N SER A 221 38.05 18.31 -25.78
CA SER A 221 38.31 17.10 -26.59
C SER A 221 37.44 15.94 -26.10
N TYR A 222 36.59 15.40 -26.98
CA TYR A 222 35.64 14.34 -26.66
C TYR A 222 36.16 12.96 -27.13
N LYS A 223 35.71 11.88 -26.46
CA LYS A 223 36.11 10.49 -26.79
C LYS A 223 35.78 10.05 -28.21
N ASP A 224 34.79 10.66 -28.85
CA ASP A 224 34.38 10.39 -30.23
C ASP A 224 35.26 11.11 -31.28
N GLY A 225 36.29 11.83 -30.84
CA GLY A 225 37.24 12.54 -31.69
C GLY A 225 36.87 14.00 -31.98
N ARG A 226 35.69 14.47 -31.54
CA ARG A 226 35.29 15.88 -31.68
C ARG A 226 36.17 16.77 -30.81
N ASN A 227 36.63 17.89 -31.37
CA ASN A 227 37.34 18.95 -30.65
C ASN A 227 36.65 20.31 -30.84
N ILE A 228 36.55 21.10 -29.77
CA ILE A 228 35.96 22.44 -29.80
C ILE A 228 36.92 23.42 -29.14
N LYS A 229 37.39 24.42 -29.90
CA LYS A 229 38.18 25.55 -29.34
C LYS A 229 37.27 26.75 -29.14
N VAL A 230 37.44 27.48 -28.04
CA VAL A 230 36.68 28.70 -27.74
C VAL A 230 37.58 29.83 -27.28
N GLU A 231 37.25 31.05 -27.71
CA GLU A 231 37.80 32.31 -27.22
C GLU A 231 36.60 33.22 -26.94
N LEU A 232 36.21 33.31 -25.67
CA LEU A 232 34.97 33.97 -25.23
C LEU A 232 35.25 35.00 -24.13
N GLU A 233 34.55 36.14 -24.21
CA GLU A 233 34.39 37.09 -23.13
C GLU A 233 32.90 37.14 -22.77
N GLU A 234 32.59 36.72 -21.55
CA GLU A 234 31.25 36.69 -20.97
C GLU A 234 31.18 37.76 -19.87
N SER A 235 30.04 38.44 -19.76
CA SER A 235 29.76 39.36 -18.66
C SER A 235 28.37 39.11 -18.10
N SER A 236 28.21 39.21 -16.79
CA SER A 236 26.92 39.14 -16.12
C SER A 236 26.82 40.30 -15.16
N SER A 237 25.73 41.06 -15.19
CA SER A 237 25.48 42.14 -14.25
C SER A 237 24.06 42.05 -13.69
N ALA A 238 23.92 42.02 -12.36
CA ALA A 238 22.63 42.01 -11.68
C ALA A 238 22.63 42.94 -10.45
N PRO A 239 21.52 43.63 -10.16
CA PRO A 239 21.43 44.56 -9.04
C PRO A 239 21.41 43.87 -7.65
N ASN A 240 21.09 42.58 -7.58
CA ASN A 240 21.33 41.71 -6.43
C ASN A 240 21.41 40.23 -6.87
N ARG A 241 21.74 39.30 -5.95
CA ARG A 241 21.87 37.85 -6.25
C ARG A 241 20.55 37.14 -6.63
N ASP A 242 19.41 37.75 -6.37
CA ASP A 242 18.07 37.14 -6.52
C ASP A 242 17.24 37.79 -7.66
N THR A 243 17.87 38.61 -8.51
CA THR A 243 17.17 39.37 -9.58
C THR A 243 17.67 39.01 -10.98
N GLN A 244 16.90 39.43 -11.98
CA GLN A 244 17.20 39.24 -13.40
C GLN A 244 18.59 39.80 -13.77
N ALA A 245 19.41 39.00 -14.44
CA ALA A 245 20.76 39.38 -14.84
C ALA A 245 20.80 39.84 -16.31
N THR A 246 21.63 40.82 -16.61
CA THR A 246 22.00 41.16 -18.00
C THR A 246 23.25 40.38 -18.37
N VAL A 247 23.17 39.62 -19.48
CA VAL A 247 24.22 38.69 -19.91
C VAL A 247 24.84 39.18 -21.22
N GLY A 248 26.12 39.52 -21.17
CA GLY A 248 26.97 39.81 -22.31
C GLY A 248 27.75 38.57 -22.72
N VAL A 249 27.79 38.27 -24.01
CA VAL A 249 28.65 37.21 -24.56
C VAL A 249 29.23 37.74 -25.86
N LYS A 250 30.55 37.64 -26.05
CA LYS A 250 31.20 37.92 -27.33
C LYS A 250 32.43 37.04 -27.51
N GLY A 251 32.67 36.56 -28.73
CA GLY A 251 33.87 35.79 -29.02
C GLY A 251 33.77 34.91 -30.25
N THR A 252 34.61 33.89 -30.32
CA THR A 252 34.66 32.94 -31.44
C THR A 252 34.69 31.51 -30.92
N VAL A 253 33.92 30.63 -31.56
CA VAL A 253 33.92 29.18 -31.32
C VAL A 253 34.39 28.50 -32.59
N TRP A 254 35.28 27.52 -32.46
CA TRP A 254 35.82 26.70 -33.54
C TRP A 254 35.40 25.25 -33.31
N LEU A 255 34.53 24.75 -34.19
CA LEU A 255 34.06 23.37 -34.19
C LEU A 255 34.94 22.57 -35.15
N SER A 256 35.67 21.56 -34.66
CA SER A 256 36.68 20.80 -35.44
C SER A 256 36.21 20.32 -36.81
N GLU A 257 34.98 19.83 -36.92
CA GLU A 257 34.41 19.29 -38.15
C GLU A 257 33.82 20.35 -39.09
N SER A 258 33.48 21.53 -38.56
CA SER A 258 32.63 22.51 -39.28
C SER A 258 33.36 23.81 -39.62
N GLY A 259 34.17 24.35 -38.70
CA GLY A 259 34.86 25.63 -38.85
C GLY A 259 34.53 26.60 -37.72
N LYS A 260 34.77 27.90 -37.94
CA LYS A 260 34.63 28.95 -36.92
C LYS A 260 33.38 29.81 -37.07
N VAL A 261 32.78 30.16 -35.92
CA VAL A 261 31.59 31.01 -35.77
C VAL A 261 31.90 32.13 -34.78
N LYS A 262 31.56 33.38 -35.13
CA LYS A 262 31.57 34.49 -34.19
C LYS A 262 30.24 34.57 -33.45
N ILE A 263 30.29 34.86 -32.17
CA ILE A 263 29.10 34.94 -31.32
C ILE A 263 29.06 36.30 -30.65
N SER A 264 27.88 36.89 -30.57
CA SER A 264 27.63 38.14 -29.84
C SER A 264 26.21 38.19 -29.30
N SER A 265 26.02 38.60 -28.04
CA SER A 265 24.71 38.90 -27.49
C SER A 265 24.36 40.39 -27.58
N GLN A 266 23.07 40.70 -27.63
CA GLN A 266 22.56 42.06 -27.56
C GLN A 266 21.36 42.13 -26.61
N GLY A 267 21.49 42.90 -25.53
CA GLY A 267 20.42 43.16 -24.56
C GLY A 267 19.85 41.90 -23.90
N LEU A 268 20.61 40.81 -23.87
CA LEU A 268 20.18 39.50 -23.38
C LEU A 268 20.00 39.55 -21.86
N LYS A 269 18.82 39.11 -21.38
CA LYS A 269 18.55 39.01 -19.94
C LYS A 269 18.06 37.63 -19.54
N SER A 270 18.54 37.15 -18.41
CA SER A 270 18.20 35.86 -17.81
C SER A 270 17.49 36.01 -16.47
N SER A 271 16.66 35.03 -16.14
CA SER A 271 16.10 34.78 -14.81
C SER A 271 16.31 33.31 -14.44
N TYR A 272 15.78 32.88 -13.29
CA TYR A 272 15.78 31.46 -12.89
C TYR A 272 15.17 30.53 -13.96
N ASN A 273 14.22 31.03 -14.75
CA ASN A 273 13.53 30.27 -15.81
C ASN A 273 14.17 30.47 -17.22
N GLY A 274 15.44 30.85 -17.29
CA GLY A 274 16.18 31.05 -18.55
C GLY A 274 16.11 32.47 -19.14
N PHE A 275 16.43 32.60 -20.43
CA PHE A 275 16.41 33.89 -21.13
C PHE A 275 14.98 34.30 -21.48
N TYR A 276 14.61 35.55 -21.20
CA TYR A 276 13.26 36.06 -21.45
C TYR A 276 13.24 37.33 -22.32
N THR A 277 14.40 37.91 -22.63
CA THR A 277 14.50 39.03 -23.58
C THR A 277 15.92 39.16 -24.13
N GLY A 278 16.05 39.88 -25.24
CA GLY A 278 17.29 40.12 -25.95
C GLY A 278 17.60 39.05 -27.00
N SER A 279 18.83 39.05 -27.51
CA SER A 279 19.21 38.16 -28.60
C SER A 279 20.65 37.65 -28.51
N LEU A 280 20.88 36.50 -29.15
CA LEU A 280 22.20 35.91 -29.36
C LEU A 280 22.39 35.69 -30.86
N SER A 281 23.45 36.28 -31.42
CA SER A 281 23.74 36.26 -32.86
C SER A 281 24.98 35.43 -33.15
N PHE A 282 24.90 34.62 -34.19
CA PHE A 282 25.92 33.72 -34.70
C PHE A 282 26.26 34.17 -36.12
N LYS A 283 27.51 34.57 -36.33
CA LYS A 283 27.97 35.15 -37.60
C LYS A 283 29.11 34.33 -38.19
N ALA A 284 28.91 33.79 -39.39
CA ALA A 284 29.94 33.12 -40.16
C ALA A 284 29.85 33.50 -41.66
N ASP A 285 29.35 32.63 -42.53
CA ASP A 285 29.05 32.93 -43.94
C ASP A 285 27.75 33.74 -44.08
N THR A 286 26.76 33.43 -43.26
CA THR A 286 25.54 34.22 -43.04
C THR A 286 25.41 34.63 -41.57
N GLU A 287 24.24 35.14 -41.16
CA GLU A 287 23.92 35.46 -39.77
C GLU A 287 22.66 34.73 -39.31
N ILE A 288 22.73 34.09 -38.14
CA ILE A 288 21.57 33.51 -37.46
C ILE A 288 21.42 34.21 -36.11
N GLN A 289 20.21 34.62 -35.77
CA GLN A 289 19.89 35.25 -34.51
C GLN A 289 18.80 34.49 -33.76
N LEU A 290 19.05 34.21 -32.49
CA LEU A 290 18.06 33.71 -31.54
C LEU A 290 17.51 34.91 -30.77
N SER A 291 16.23 35.24 -30.96
CA SER A 291 15.54 36.34 -30.27
C SER A 291 14.62 35.80 -29.18
N PHE A 292 14.85 36.14 -27.92
CA PHE A 292 14.12 35.59 -26.77
C PHE A 292 12.93 36.47 -26.35
N SER A 293 11.83 35.83 -25.93
CA SER A 293 10.67 36.46 -25.28
C SER A 293 10.28 35.72 -23.98
N ASP A 294 9.25 36.21 -23.31
CA ASP A 294 8.68 35.59 -22.11
C ASP A 294 8.05 34.22 -22.40
N LYS A 295 7.48 34.02 -23.61
CA LYS A 295 6.72 32.82 -24.00
C LYS A 295 7.45 31.85 -24.94
N PHE A 296 8.31 32.34 -25.83
CA PHE A 296 9.00 31.53 -26.84
C PHE A 296 10.34 32.19 -27.22
N PHE A 297 11.11 31.57 -28.11
CA PHE A 297 12.19 32.27 -28.80
C PHE A 297 12.05 32.10 -30.32
N THR A 298 12.53 33.09 -31.06
CA THR A 298 12.45 33.11 -32.52
C THR A 298 13.84 32.82 -33.08
N TYR A 299 13.94 31.78 -33.89
CA TYR A 299 15.10 31.51 -34.72
C TYR A 299 14.97 32.35 -35.99
N LYS A 300 15.96 33.19 -36.30
CA LYS A 300 15.98 34.08 -37.47
C LYS A 300 17.23 33.84 -38.29
N LYS A 301 17.10 33.78 -39.62
CA LYS A 301 18.19 33.55 -40.55
C LYS A 301 18.22 34.65 -41.60
N ASP A 302 19.38 35.28 -41.73
CA ASP A 302 19.76 36.18 -42.81
C ASP A 302 20.27 35.31 -43.97
N LEU A 303 19.58 35.35 -45.11
CA LEU A 303 19.88 34.51 -46.27
C LEU A 303 20.95 35.12 -47.19
N ASP A 304 21.02 36.45 -47.28
CA ASP A 304 21.84 37.16 -48.27
C ASP A 304 23.02 37.94 -47.66
N GLY A 305 23.10 37.97 -46.33
CA GLY A 305 24.18 38.58 -45.55
C GLY A 305 24.09 40.10 -45.49
N ASP A 306 22.93 40.71 -45.80
CA ASP A 306 22.75 42.15 -45.82
C ASP A 306 22.47 42.77 -44.43
N GLY A 307 22.26 41.92 -43.42
CA GLY A 307 21.93 42.30 -42.04
C GLY A 307 20.43 42.37 -41.74
N SER A 308 19.58 42.02 -42.70
CA SER A 308 18.14 41.76 -42.54
C SER A 308 17.90 40.26 -42.37
N PHE A 309 16.79 39.89 -41.72
CA PHE A 309 16.42 38.48 -41.56
C PHE A 309 15.19 38.19 -42.41
N GLU A 310 15.27 37.24 -43.34
CA GLU A 310 14.18 36.91 -44.28
C GLU A 310 13.37 35.71 -43.77
N LEU A 311 14.03 34.78 -43.11
CA LEU A 311 13.43 33.52 -42.66
C LEU A 311 13.47 33.37 -41.14
N GLY A 312 12.47 32.70 -40.58
CA GLY A 312 12.48 32.33 -39.18
C GLY A 312 11.38 31.36 -38.78
N THR A 313 11.37 31.00 -37.51
CA THR A 313 10.28 30.24 -36.88
C THR A 313 10.28 30.47 -35.37
N HIS A 314 9.15 30.19 -34.73
CA HIS A 314 9.01 30.23 -33.27
C HIS A 314 9.23 28.83 -32.67
N LEU A 315 9.99 28.78 -31.58
CA LEU A 315 10.32 27.55 -30.87
C LEU A 315 9.97 27.70 -29.39
N SER A 316 9.52 26.59 -28.78
CA SER A 316 9.12 26.53 -27.37
C SER A 316 10.22 26.99 -26.43
N LYS A 317 9.82 27.66 -25.34
CA LYS A 317 10.71 28.05 -24.25
C LYS A 317 10.97 26.85 -23.34
N VAL A 318 11.67 25.86 -23.90
CA VAL A 318 12.29 24.80 -23.12
C VAL A 318 13.34 25.48 -22.25
N SER A 319 13.44 25.11 -20.99
CA SER A 319 14.42 25.59 -20.00
C SER A 319 15.91 25.54 -20.43
N GLY A 320 16.22 25.06 -21.64
CA GLY A 320 17.33 25.55 -22.46
C GLY A 320 17.04 25.31 -23.94
N PHE A 321 17.12 26.34 -24.78
CA PHE A 321 16.95 26.27 -26.24
C PHE A 321 17.89 25.28 -26.97
N GLN A 322 18.81 24.68 -26.22
CA GLN A 322 19.78 23.66 -26.60
C GLN A 322 19.13 22.38 -27.13
N PHE A 323 17.94 22.00 -26.64
CA PHE A 323 17.21 20.82 -27.14
C PHE A 323 16.49 21.10 -28.47
N ALA A 324 15.87 22.29 -28.61
CA ALA A 324 15.10 22.66 -29.79
C ALA A 324 15.94 22.76 -31.07
N LEU A 325 17.27 22.91 -30.95
CA LEU A 325 18.20 23.04 -32.08
C LEU A 325 19.01 21.76 -32.36
N THR A 326 18.59 20.61 -31.82
CA THR A 326 19.20 19.29 -32.10
C THR A 326 18.63 18.61 -33.35
N GLN A 327 17.54 19.14 -33.92
CA GLN A 327 16.89 18.65 -35.13
C GLN A 327 16.80 19.77 -36.19
N PRO A 328 16.64 19.43 -37.49
CA PRO A 328 16.34 20.42 -38.52
C PRO A 328 15.09 21.22 -38.17
N VAL A 329 15.13 22.52 -38.39
CA VAL A 329 14.03 23.44 -38.09
C VAL A 329 13.45 23.96 -39.39
N ASP A 330 12.15 23.80 -39.59
CA ASP A 330 11.46 24.37 -40.75
C ASP A 330 11.37 25.89 -40.61
N LEU A 331 11.85 26.60 -41.64
CA LEU A 331 11.89 28.07 -41.67
C LEU A 331 10.86 28.62 -42.66
N TYR A 332 10.16 29.66 -42.22
CA TYR A 332 9.14 30.35 -42.99
C TYR A 332 9.53 31.81 -43.21
N PRO A 333 8.98 32.49 -44.24
CA PRO A 333 9.16 33.92 -44.39
C PRO A 333 8.74 34.67 -43.11
N LEU A 334 9.63 35.47 -42.54
CA LEU A 334 9.39 36.19 -41.29
C LEU A 334 8.13 37.07 -41.33
N ALA A 335 7.78 37.57 -42.51
CA ALA A 335 6.57 38.37 -42.74
C ALA A 335 5.25 37.57 -42.63
N LEU A 336 5.31 36.24 -42.58
CA LEU A 336 4.15 35.34 -42.54
C LEU A 336 4.01 34.60 -41.18
N LEU A 337 4.91 34.83 -40.22
CA LEU A 337 4.82 34.20 -38.90
C LEU A 337 3.70 34.84 -38.05
N SER A 338 2.75 34.02 -37.59
CA SER A 338 1.81 34.35 -36.49
C SER A 338 2.43 34.00 -35.13
N GLN A 339 1.81 34.42 -34.03
CA GLN A 339 2.27 33.98 -32.71
C GLN A 339 1.85 32.52 -32.53
N PRO A 340 2.76 31.61 -32.13
CA PRO A 340 2.39 30.21 -31.96
C PRO A 340 1.60 30.03 -30.65
N PRO A 341 0.93 28.87 -30.49
CA PRO A 341 0.55 28.37 -29.18
C PRO A 341 1.76 28.28 -28.26
N ALA A 342 1.51 28.33 -26.96
CA ALA A 342 2.52 28.14 -25.94
C ALA A 342 1.99 27.22 -24.84
N PHE A 343 2.88 26.37 -24.33
CA PHE A 343 2.64 25.62 -23.10
C PHE A 343 3.13 26.42 -21.89
N ASN A 344 2.37 26.39 -20.81
CA ASN A 344 2.73 26.97 -19.52
C ASN A 344 3.32 25.93 -18.54
N SER A 345 3.11 24.64 -18.81
CA SER A 345 3.57 23.52 -17.98
C SER A 345 3.96 22.30 -18.82
N THR A 346 4.54 21.29 -18.18
CA THR A 346 4.81 19.96 -18.76
C THR A 346 3.68 18.99 -18.43
N PRO A 347 3.53 17.86 -19.14
CA PRO A 347 2.59 16.83 -18.72
C PRO A 347 3.00 16.29 -17.35
N THR A 348 2.03 15.96 -16.51
CA THR A 348 2.27 15.39 -15.18
C THR A 348 1.70 14.00 -15.10
N GLN A 349 2.46 13.05 -14.54
CA GLN A 349 1.95 11.70 -14.28
C GLN A 349 0.81 11.80 -13.26
N SER A 350 -0.38 11.34 -13.63
CA SER A 350 -1.56 11.38 -12.75
C SER A 350 -1.78 10.08 -11.97
N SER A 351 -1.16 8.98 -12.40
CA SER A 351 -1.27 7.67 -11.76
C SER A 351 -0.16 7.46 -10.73
N TYR A 352 -0.55 7.15 -9.49
CA TYR A 352 0.37 6.63 -8.48
C TYR A 352 0.46 5.10 -8.63
N ASP A 353 1.65 4.53 -8.45
CA ASP A 353 1.95 3.09 -8.62
C ASP A 353 1.77 2.51 -10.03
N VAL A 354 2.48 3.08 -11.00
CA VAL A 354 2.51 2.58 -12.38
C VAL A 354 3.40 1.34 -12.48
N ASN A 355 2.87 0.25 -13.04
CA ASN A 355 3.59 -0.98 -13.39
C ASN A 355 3.11 -1.50 -14.76
N THR A 356 3.63 -2.66 -15.20
CA THR A 356 3.32 -3.27 -16.50
C THR A 356 1.82 -3.55 -16.73
N GLU A 357 1.03 -3.81 -15.68
CA GLU A 357 -0.39 -4.13 -15.78
C GLU A 357 -1.31 -2.90 -15.76
N THR A 358 -0.78 -1.73 -15.41
CA THR A 358 -1.56 -0.49 -15.29
C THR A 358 -1.43 0.42 -16.52
N PRO A 359 -2.51 1.06 -17.00
CA PRO A 359 -2.39 2.09 -18.02
C PRO A 359 -1.71 3.34 -17.46
N ILE A 360 -0.85 3.98 -18.26
CA ILE A 360 -0.12 5.19 -17.86
C ILE A 360 -0.92 6.40 -18.30
N VAL A 361 -1.43 7.17 -17.35
CA VAL A 361 -2.19 8.40 -17.63
C VAL A 361 -1.36 9.63 -17.25
N VAL A 362 -1.37 10.62 -18.14
CA VAL A 362 -0.82 11.96 -17.86
C VAL A 362 -1.91 13.02 -17.91
N GLU A 363 -1.77 14.01 -17.04
CA GLU A 363 -2.54 15.25 -17.09
C GLU A 363 -2.01 16.17 -18.19
N SER A 364 -2.94 16.88 -18.84
CA SER A 364 -2.61 17.83 -19.90
C SER A 364 -1.82 19.01 -19.35
N SER A 365 -0.78 19.41 -20.09
CA SER A 365 -0.15 20.71 -19.92
C SER A 365 -1.14 21.84 -20.17
N GLU A 366 -1.03 22.94 -19.43
CA GLU A 366 -1.77 24.16 -19.75
C GLU A 366 -1.20 24.78 -21.03
N PHE A 367 -2.06 25.18 -21.97
CA PHE A 367 -1.64 25.84 -23.19
C PHE A 367 -2.55 27.02 -23.56
N SER A 368 -1.98 27.98 -24.28
CA SER A 368 -2.72 29.14 -24.77
C SER A 368 -2.13 29.64 -26.07
N ASP A 369 -2.97 30.25 -26.90
CA ASP A 369 -2.54 30.92 -28.11
C ASP A 369 -3.01 32.40 -28.06
N PRO A 370 -2.10 33.38 -28.23
CA PRO A 370 -2.46 34.79 -28.21
C PRO A 370 -3.34 35.26 -29.39
N ASP A 371 -3.32 34.58 -30.54
CA ASP A 371 -4.03 34.98 -31.76
C ASP A 371 -4.99 33.91 -32.31
N THR A 372 -4.94 32.67 -31.79
CA THR A 372 -5.93 31.61 -32.04
C THR A 372 -6.83 31.36 -30.83
N ARG A 373 -8.15 31.28 -31.05
CA ARG A 373 -9.10 30.92 -29.97
C ARG A 373 -8.90 29.47 -29.53
N SER A 374 -9.05 29.22 -28.23
CA SER A 374 -8.86 27.89 -27.61
C SER A 374 -9.67 26.77 -28.28
N GLU A 375 -10.88 27.06 -28.75
CA GLU A 375 -11.75 26.11 -29.46
C GLU A 375 -11.18 25.60 -30.80
N ASN A 376 -10.19 26.30 -31.36
CA ASN A 376 -9.54 25.94 -32.62
C ASN A 376 -8.15 25.30 -32.41
N LEU A 377 -7.72 25.11 -31.15
CA LEU A 377 -6.45 24.45 -30.83
C LEU A 377 -6.65 22.94 -30.73
N GLN A 378 -5.76 22.18 -31.39
CA GLN A 378 -5.77 20.72 -31.36
C GLN A 378 -4.63 20.21 -30.48
N LEU A 379 -4.98 19.52 -29.38
CA LEU A 379 -4.04 18.85 -28.49
C LEU A 379 -3.88 17.37 -28.88
N SER A 380 -2.64 16.90 -28.94
CA SER A 380 -2.29 15.49 -29.09
C SER A 380 -1.04 15.15 -28.28
N TYR A 381 -0.67 13.88 -28.22
CA TYR A 381 0.48 13.39 -27.45
C TYR A 381 1.41 12.56 -28.32
N ARG A 382 2.67 12.45 -27.88
CA ARG A 382 3.69 11.57 -28.48
C ARG A 382 4.37 10.78 -27.37
N TRP A 383 4.09 9.50 -27.31
CA TRP A 383 4.69 8.55 -26.38
C TRP A 383 5.95 7.92 -26.95
N TYR A 384 6.94 7.68 -26.09
CA TYR A 384 8.18 7.02 -26.45
C TYR A 384 8.56 5.99 -25.40
N ILE A 385 9.02 4.84 -25.88
CA ILE A 385 9.57 3.75 -25.07
C ILE A 385 10.97 3.48 -25.59
N ASN A 386 11.97 3.54 -24.71
CA ASN A 386 13.38 3.29 -25.05
C ASN A 386 13.90 4.15 -26.22
N GLY A 387 13.33 5.36 -26.37
CA GLY A 387 13.67 6.31 -27.43
C GLY A 387 12.94 6.12 -28.77
N GLU A 388 12.13 5.08 -28.93
CA GLU A 388 11.29 4.87 -30.12
C GLU A 388 9.86 5.38 -29.88
N ILE A 389 9.25 5.97 -30.92
CA ILE A 389 7.88 6.50 -30.83
C ILE A 389 6.86 5.36 -30.86
N VAL A 390 5.89 5.40 -29.95
CA VAL A 390 4.77 4.45 -29.93
C VAL A 390 3.74 4.90 -30.97
N THR A 391 3.74 4.24 -32.13
CA THR A 391 2.88 4.65 -33.25
C THR A 391 1.42 4.34 -33.00
N GLY A 392 0.55 5.34 -33.17
CA GLY A 392 -0.91 5.19 -32.99
C GLY A 392 -1.42 5.74 -31.67
N GLU A 393 -0.56 5.90 -30.67
CA GLU A 393 -0.90 6.42 -29.35
C GLU A 393 -0.74 7.94 -29.31
N THR A 394 -1.85 8.66 -29.52
CA THR A 394 -1.88 10.14 -29.58
C THR A 394 -2.70 10.79 -28.47
N THR A 395 -3.24 10.01 -27.54
CA THR A 395 -4.02 10.49 -26.39
C THR A 395 -3.13 10.63 -25.15
N ASN A 396 -3.71 11.15 -24.06
CA ASN A 396 -3.02 11.32 -22.78
C ASN A 396 -2.85 10.01 -21.98
N THR A 397 -3.13 8.86 -22.60
CA THR A 397 -3.05 7.55 -21.96
C THR A 397 -2.21 6.61 -22.82
N LEU A 398 -1.23 5.94 -22.20
CA LEU A 398 -0.56 4.78 -22.76
C LEU A 398 -1.23 3.52 -22.20
N PRO A 399 -1.72 2.59 -23.05
CA PRO A 399 -2.39 1.38 -22.59
C PRO A 399 -1.50 0.49 -21.70
N ALA A 400 -2.11 -0.27 -20.79
CA ALA A 400 -1.44 -1.32 -20.01
C ALA A 400 -0.72 -2.33 -20.93
N TYR A 401 0.29 -3.02 -20.41
CA TYR A 401 1.12 -4.02 -21.11
C TYR A 401 1.93 -3.48 -22.31
N THR A 402 2.01 -2.15 -22.47
CA THR A 402 2.78 -1.52 -23.56
C THR A 402 4.24 -1.29 -23.16
N ALA A 403 4.50 -0.98 -21.89
CA ALA A 403 5.82 -0.78 -21.31
C ALA A 403 6.00 -1.68 -20.09
N ALA A 404 7.25 -2.07 -19.79
CA ALA A 404 7.58 -2.94 -18.67
C ALA A 404 8.64 -2.32 -17.74
N TYR A 405 8.81 -2.92 -16.55
CA TYR A 405 9.88 -2.50 -15.63
C TYR A 405 11.26 -2.48 -16.32
N GLY A 406 11.97 -1.36 -16.18
CA GLY A 406 13.26 -1.12 -16.82
C GLY A 406 13.20 -0.36 -18.15
N ASP A 407 12.01 -0.17 -18.74
CA ASP A 407 11.85 0.68 -19.92
C ASP A 407 12.00 2.18 -19.58
N GLU A 408 12.61 2.95 -20.48
CA GLU A 408 12.57 4.42 -20.45
C GLU A 408 11.28 4.90 -21.12
N VAL A 409 10.26 5.24 -20.32
CA VAL A 409 8.99 5.78 -20.82
C VAL A 409 8.93 7.29 -20.67
N LYS A 410 8.59 7.99 -21.76
CA LYS A 410 8.43 9.45 -21.75
C LYS A 410 7.39 9.94 -22.76
N VAL A 411 6.81 11.11 -22.47
CA VAL A 411 5.72 11.69 -23.28
C VAL A 411 5.86 13.21 -23.44
N GLN A 412 5.39 13.71 -24.58
CA GLN A 412 5.19 15.14 -24.83
C GLN A 412 3.77 15.42 -25.32
N SER A 413 3.24 16.58 -24.95
CA SER A 413 2.03 17.15 -25.55
C SER A 413 2.39 17.99 -26.77
N VAL A 414 1.49 18.02 -27.75
CA VAL A 414 1.61 18.76 -29.01
C VAL A 414 0.34 19.57 -29.22
N VAL A 415 0.47 20.88 -29.35
CA VAL A 415 -0.64 21.79 -29.66
C VAL A 415 -0.46 22.35 -31.07
N PHE A 416 -1.52 22.30 -31.86
CA PHE A 416 -1.58 22.78 -33.24
C PHE A 416 -2.70 23.82 -33.41
N ASP A 417 -2.40 24.96 -34.01
CA ASP A 417 -3.33 26.09 -34.23
C ASP A 417 -3.92 26.16 -35.65
N GLY A 418 -3.53 25.23 -36.54
CA GLY A 418 -3.87 25.25 -37.97
C GLY A 418 -2.75 25.73 -38.90
N THR A 419 -1.70 26.37 -38.37
CA THR A 419 -0.55 26.94 -39.10
C THR A 419 0.80 26.46 -38.55
N SER A 420 0.92 26.32 -37.23
CA SER A 420 2.13 25.99 -36.50
C SER A 420 1.84 24.98 -35.38
N SER A 421 2.81 24.13 -35.06
CA SER A 421 2.71 23.19 -33.94
C SER A 421 3.84 23.42 -32.95
N ILE A 422 3.51 23.41 -31.67
CA ILE A 422 4.49 23.48 -30.58
C ILE A 422 4.41 22.23 -29.70
N THR A 423 5.53 21.82 -29.12
CA THR A 423 5.61 20.69 -28.19
C THR A 423 5.93 21.16 -26.77
N SER A 424 5.40 20.48 -25.75
CA SER A 424 5.75 20.69 -24.35
C SER A 424 7.11 20.04 -23.99
N GLU A 425 7.61 20.25 -22.76
CA GLU A 425 8.77 19.49 -22.28
C GLU A 425 8.39 18.02 -21.96
N TRP A 426 9.40 17.16 -21.86
CA TRP A 426 9.22 15.73 -21.59
C TRP A 426 8.73 15.48 -20.17
N ALA A 427 7.68 14.67 -20.04
CA ALA A 427 7.40 13.96 -18.80
C ALA A 427 8.05 12.58 -18.83
N TYR A 428 8.74 12.20 -17.77
CA TYR A 428 9.37 10.88 -17.60
C TYR A 428 8.55 10.06 -16.62
N ILE A 429 8.29 8.80 -16.98
CA ILE A 429 7.47 7.88 -16.21
C ILE A 429 8.35 6.74 -15.70
N TYR A 430 8.23 6.43 -14.42
CA TYR A 430 8.93 5.32 -13.78
C TYR A 430 7.95 4.19 -13.48
N LEU A 431 8.27 2.98 -13.93
CA LEU A 431 7.50 1.77 -13.65
C LEU A 431 8.06 1.05 -12.43
N ASN A 432 7.17 0.52 -11.60
CA ASN A 432 7.48 -0.37 -10.49
C ASN A 432 7.67 -1.81 -10.99
N ASP A 433 8.61 -2.53 -10.38
CA ASP A 433 8.93 -3.95 -10.67
C ASP A 433 7.82 -4.88 -10.16
N ILE A 434 7.28 -5.72 -11.04
CA ILE A 434 6.27 -6.72 -10.69
C ILE A 434 6.99 -8.00 -10.29
N LYS A 435 6.84 -8.38 -9.03
CA LYS A 435 7.44 -9.62 -8.53
C LYS A 435 6.93 -10.81 -9.33
N PRO A 436 7.81 -11.75 -9.74
CA PRO A 436 7.40 -12.97 -10.39
C PRO A 436 6.40 -13.79 -9.55
N VAL A 437 5.48 -14.47 -10.23
CA VAL A 437 4.41 -15.27 -9.62
C VAL A 437 4.49 -16.73 -10.05
N ILE A 438 3.91 -17.62 -9.24
CA ILE A 438 3.73 -19.02 -9.62
C ILE A 438 2.55 -19.12 -10.58
N LYS A 439 2.78 -19.76 -11.73
CA LYS A 439 1.75 -20.11 -12.70
C LYS A 439 1.51 -21.61 -12.72
N THR A 440 0.25 -22.01 -12.63
CA THR A 440 -0.18 -23.40 -12.68
C THR A 440 -0.87 -23.73 -14.01
N GLU A 441 -0.75 -24.96 -14.46
CA GLU A 441 -1.50 -25.50 -15.61
C GLU A 441 -2.20 -26.81 -15.23
N ASN A 442 -3.48 -26.94 -15.56
CA ASN A 442 -4.35 -28.08 -15.23
C ASN A 442 -4.63 -28.28 -13.73
N LEU A 443 -4.52 -27.23 -12.91
CA LEU A 443 -5.08 -27.24 -11.55
C LEU A 443 -6.60 -26.99 -11.66
N PRO A 444 -7.47 -27.89 -11.15
CA PRO A 444 -8.91 -27.68 -11.20
C PRO A 444 -9.36 -26.48 -10.33
N ASP A 445 -10.41 -25.78 -10.77
CA ASP A 445 -10.99 -24.65 -10.02
C ASP A 445 -11.64 -25.08 -8.68
N GLN A 446 -12.11 -26.34 -8.62
CA GLN A 446 -12.65 -26.94 -7.41
C GLN A 446 -12.02 -28.31 -7.19
N ILE A 447 -11.57 -28.55 -5.97
CA ILE A 447 -10.92 -29.80 -5.54
C ILE A 447 -11.66 -30.30 -4.30
N LEU A 448 -12.07 -31.56 -4.34
CA LEU A 448 -12.76 -32.23 -3.26
C LEU A 448 -11.83 -33.20 -2.51
N ALA A 449 -12.20 -33.53 -1.28
CA ALA A 449 -11.51 -34.54 -0.48
C ALA A 449 -11.41 -35.88 -1.24
N GLY A 450 -10.20 -36.45 -1.28
CA GLY A 450 -9.90 -37.70 -1.98
C GLY A 450 -9.59 -37.58 -3.48
N ASP A 451 -9.67 -36.39 -4.08
CA ASP A 451 -9.38 -36.20 -5.51
C ASP A 451 -7.91 -36.49 -5.86
N GLU A 452 -7.69 -37.13 -7.00
CA GLU A 452 -6.35 -37.29 -7.58
C GLU A 452 -6.02 -36.12 -8.53
N LEU A 453 -4.91 -35.44 -8.27
CA LEU A 453 -4.51 -34.23 -8.98
C LEU A 453 -3.21 -34.41 -9.75
N LYS A 454 -3.20 -33.84 -10.96
CA LYS A 454 -2.01 -33.70 -11.81
C LYS A 454 -1.97 -32.34 -12.48
N PHE A 455 -1.05 -31.49 -12.05
CA PHE A 455 -0.91 -30.13 -12.56
C PHE A 455 0.56 -29.75 -12.69
N SER A 456 0.88 -28.81 -13.59
CA SER A 456 2.25 -28.32 -13.77
C SER A 456 2.43 -26.97 -13.08
N VAL A 457 3.65 -26.70 -12.61
CA VAL A 457 3.99 -25.44 -11.94
C VAL A 457 5.21 -24.82 -12.62
N SER A 458 5.14 -23.51 -12.86
CA SER A 458 6.22 -22.70 -13.42
C SER A 458 6.31 -21.35 -12.73
N TRP A 459 7.47 -20.71 -12.83
CA TRP A 459 7.71 -19.36 -12.32
C TRP A 459 7.53 -18.37 -13.47
N PHE A 460 6.65 -17.39 -13.33
CA PHE A 460 6.32 -16.43 -14.39
C PHE A 460 6.64 -15.01 -13.94
N ASP A 461 7.53 -14.36 -14.69
CA ASP A 461 7.84 -12.93 -14.53
C ASP A 461 7.21 -12.17 -15.70
N LEU A 462 6.28 -11.26 -15.38
CA LEU A 462 5.53 -10.51 -16.38
C LEU A 462 6.39 -9.45 -17.07
N ASP A 463 7.36 -8.85 -16.36
CA ASP A 463 8.18 -7.75 -16.87
C ASP A 463 9.13 -8.20 -17.98
N VAL A 464 9.64 -9.43 -17.87
CA VAL A 464 10.45 -10.07 -18.92
C VAL A 464 9.67 -11.10 -19.75
N ASN A 465 8.37 -11.26 -19.47
CA ASN A 465 7.49 -12.28 -20.05
C ASN A 465 8.17 -13.66 -20.13
N ARG A 466 8.77 -14.10 -19.01
CA ARG A 466 9.62 -15.29 -18.95
C ARG A 466 9.04 -16.34 -18.03
N LEU A 467 8.99 -17.58 -18.53
CA LEU A 467 8.67 -18.76 -17.75
C LEU A 467 9.96 -19.50 -17.37
N GLU A 468 10.13 -19.78 -16.09
CA GLU A 468 11.23 -20.58 -15.56
C GLU A 468 10.74 -21.84 -14.87
N LYS A 469 11.60 -22.87 -14.89
CA LYS A 469 11.32 -24.13 -14.21
C LYS A 469 11.58 -24.00 -12.72
N VAL A 470 10.78 -24.71 -11.94
CA VAL A 470 10.90 -24.75 -10.49
C VAL A 470 11.19 -26.16 -9.99
N ARG A 471 11.69 -26.26 -8.76
CA ARG A 471 11.77 -27.49 -7.98
C ARG A 471 10.91 -27.36 -6.73
N MET A 472 10.17 -28.41 -6.40
CA MET A 472 9.43 -28.48 -5.14
C MET A 472 10.41 -28.71 -3.98
N VAL A 473 10.37 -27.83 -2.98
CA VAL A 473 11.16 -27.91 -1.74
C VAL A 473 10.38 -28.65 -0.66
N SER A 474 9.08 -28.39 -0.58
CA SER A 474 8.17 -29.09 0.33
C SER A 474 6.75 -29.12 -0.27
N GLY A 475 5.95 -30.08 0.17
CA GLY A 475 4.55 -30.20 -0.21
C GLY A 475 3.81 -31.11 0.78
N PRO A 476 2.48 -31.23 0.63
CA PRO A 476 1.66 -32.09 1.49
C PRO A 476 2.09 -33.56 1.40
N GLU A 477 1.70 -34.36 2.39
CA GLU A 477 1.99 -35.79 2.40
C GLU A 477 1.50 -36.47 1.11
N GLY A 478 2.37 -37.31 0.52
CA GLY A 478 2.10 -37.98 -0.76
C GLY A 478 2.32 -37.14 -2.02
N ALA A 479 2.59 -35.84 -1.91
CA ALA A 479 2.89 -35.01 -3.07
C ALA A 479 4.28 -35.34 -3.66
N SER A 480 4.36 -35.41 -4.98
CA SER A 480 5.62 -35.60 -5.70
C SER A 480 5.66 -34.76 -6.97
N MET A 481 6.85 -34.37 -7.40
CA MET A 481 7.08 -33.58 -8.62
C MET A 481 8.06 -34.30 -9.54
N SER A 482 7.71 -34.45 -10.80
CA SER A 482 8.58 -35.02 -11.84
C SER A 482 9.55 -33.97 -12.41
N SER A 483 10.56 -34.43 -13.15
CA SER A 483 11.64 -33.58 -13.71
C SER A 483 11.18 -32.56 -14.76
N ASP A 484 9.99 -32.75 -15.34
CA ASP A 484 9.33 -31.84 -16.27
C ASP A 484 8.44 -30.81 -15.57
N GLY A 485 8.27 -30.91 -14.25
CA GLY A 485 7.55 -29.94 -13.43
C GLY A 485 6.09 -30.28 -13.14
N VAL A 486 5.68 -31.52 -13.40
CA VAL A 486 4.33 -32.01 -13.11
C VAL A 486 4.25 -32.53 -11.68
N ILE A 487 3.27 -32.05 -10.93
CA ILE A 487 2.94 -32.50 -9.59
C ILE A 487 1.92 -33.64 -9.68
N SER A 488 2.09 -34.66 -8.86
CA SER A 488 1.09 -35.71 -8.60
C SER A 488 0.81 -35.76 -7.11
N TRP A 489 -0.46 -35.60 -6.73
CA TRP A 489 -0.90 -35.58 -5.34
C TRP A 489 -2.34 -36.08 -5.23
N THR A 490 -2.67 -36.78 -4.14
CA THR A 490 -4.05 -37.16 -3.80
C THR A 490 -4.48 -36.33 -2.59
N ALA A 491 -5.57 -35.58 -2.72
CA ALA A 491 -6.12 -34.81 -1.63
C ALA A 491 -6.52 -35.73 -0.45
N PRO A 492 -6.38 -35.29 0.82
CA PRO A 492 -6.74 -36.11 1.97
C PRO A 492 -8.21 -36.52 1.96
N SER A 493 -8.52 -37.57 2.72
CA SER A 493 -9.88 -38.11 2.82
C SER A 493 -10.74 -37.28 3.78
N GLU A 494 -12.07 -37.41 3.70
CA GLU A 494 -13.04 -36.69 4.56
C GLU A 494 -12.72 -36.77 6.07
N SER A 495 -12.16 -37.90 6.54
CA SER A 495 -11.80 -38.07 7.94
C SER A 495 -10.64 -37.19 8.40
N ASP A 496 -9.79 -36.73 7.47
CA ASP A 496 -8.56 -35.97 7.76
C ASP A 496 -8.82 -34.46 7.90
N PHE A 497 -10.04 -34.00 7.58
CA PHE A 497 -10.43 -32.60 7.67
C PHE A 497 -10.94 -32.24 9.07
N LEU A 498 -10.38 -31.16 9.63
CA LEU A 498 -10.88 -30.53 10.85
C LEU A 498 -11.99 -29.51 10.54
N ILE A 499 -11.90 -28.85 9.38
CA ILE A 499 -12.79 -27.78 8.90
C ILE A 499 -13.22 -28.07 7.45
N PRO A 500 -14.34 -27.51 6.97
CA PRO A 500 -14.87 -27.81 5.64
C PRO A 500 -13.88 -27.51 4.51
N VAL A 501 -13.06 -26.48 4.68
CA VAL A 501 -12.09 -26.01 3.68
C VAL A 501 -10.71 -25.95 4.31
N GLN A 502 -9.73 -26.62 3.69
CA GLN A 502 -8.33 -26.57 4.11
C GLN A 502 -7.44 -26.22 2.92
N VAL A 503 -6.46 -25.35 3.16
CA VAL A 503 -5.46 -24.94 2.18
C VAL A 503 -4.16 -25.70 2.45
N PHE A 504 -3.70 -26.43 1.44
CA PHE A 504 -2.48 -27.24 1.48
C PHE A 504 -1.35 -26.53 0.74
N GLU A 505 -0.20 -26.37 1.39
CA GLU A 505 0.90 -25.53 0.87
C GLU A 505 1.96 -26.36 0.14
N PHE A 506 2.29 -25.94 -1.08
CA PHE A 506 3.41 -26.44 -1.88
C PHE A 506 4.46 -25.33 -1.99
N THR A 507 5.70 -25.60 -1.61
CA THR A 507 6.79 -24.61 -1.67
C THR A 507 7.74 -24.94 -2.81
N PHE A 508 8.08 -23.94 -3.62
CA PHE A 508 8.93 -24.04 -4.80
C PHE A 508 10.12 -23.09 -4.72
N LYS A 509 11.21 -23.47 -5.39
CA LYS A 509 12.36 -22.61 -5.69
C LYS A 509 12.72 -22.69 -7.16
N THR A 510 13.32 -21.64 -7.68
CA THR A 510 13.98 -21.67 -8.99
C THR A 510 15.14 -22.68 -8.98
N LEU A 511 15.60 -23.09 -10.17
CA LEU A 511 16.68 -24.06 -10.31
C LEU A 511 18.07 -23.47 -10.04
N ASP A 512 18.23 -22.15 -10.16
CA ASP A 512 19.47 -21.44 -9.85
C ASP A 512 19.46 -21.00 -8.38
N ASP A 513 20.51 -21.34 -7.61
CA ASP A 513 20.54 -21.26 -6.14
C ASP A 513 20.42 -19.83 -5.55
N ASP A 514 20.39 -18.78 -6.38
CA ASP A 514 20.52 -17.40 -5.90
C ASP A 514 19.22 -16.62 -5.64
N TYR A 515 18.01 -16.98 -6.13
CA TYR A 515 16.81 -16.19 -5.77
C TYR A 515 15.43 -16.91 -5.77
N GLN A 516 14.66 -16.52 -4.75
CA GLN A 516 13.22 -16.62 -4.47
C GLN A 516 12.56 -18.01 -4.25
N GLU A 517 11.87 -18.10 -3.11
CA GLU A 517 10.96 -19.17 -2.71
C GLU A 517 9.53 -18.67 -2.92
N ALA A 518 8.65 -19.48 -3.51
CA ALA A 518 7.22 -19.19 -3.53
C ALA A 518 6.42 -20.36 -3.01
N THR A 519 5.27 -20.03 -2.43
CA THR A 519 4.31 -21.00 -1.91
C THR A 519 3.03 -20.94 -2.73
N LEU A 520 2.55 -22.09 -3.19
CA LEU A 520 1.21 -22.27 -3.77
C LEU A 520 0.32 -22.90 -2.71
N GLY A 521 -0.76 -22.22 -2.33
CA GLY A 521 -1.83 -22.82 -1.55
C GLY A 521 -2.86 -23.49 -2.46
N VAL A 522 -3.16 -24.75 -2.23
CA VAL A 522 -4.22 -25.50 -2.93
C VAL A 522 -5.37 -25.70 -1.96
N GLU A 523 -6.50 -25.05 -2.22
CA GLU A 523 -7.73 -25.20 -1.44
C GLU A 523 -8.40 -26.54 -1.77
N VAL A 524 -8.78 -27.29 -0.73
CA VAL A 524 -9.55 -28.52 -0.85
C VAL A 524 -10.80 -28.41 0.01
N LYS A 525 -11.94 -28.79 -0.55
CA LYS A 525 -13.25 -28.79 0.12
C LYS A 525 -13.63 -30.20 0.56
N SER A 526 -14.30 -30.28 1.70
CA SER A 526 -14.81 -31.50 2.32
C SER A 526 -16.28 -31.32 2.67
N ASN A 527 -16.98 -32.41 2.97
CA ASN A 527 -18.39 -32.38 3.42
C ASN A 527 -18.51 -32.22 4.95
N ARG A 528 -17.44 -31.80 5.64
CA ARG A 528 -17.48 -31.50 7.07
C ARG A 528 -18.43 -30.33 7.34
N THR A 529 -19.09 -30.36 8.49
CA THR A 529 -19.96 -29.27 8.95
C THR A 529 -19.16 -28.01 9.22
N SER A 530 -19.71 -26.85 8.83
CA SER A 530 -19.12 -25.55 9.15
C SER A 530 -18.96 -25.35 10.66
N PRO A 531 -17.91 -24.62 11.10
CA PRO A 531 -17.78 -24.25 12.51
C PRO A 531 -19.01 -23.48 13.00
N ILE A 532 -19.42 -23.76 14.24
CA ILE A 532 -20.38 -22.89 14.94
C ILE A 532 -19.59 -21.69 15.45
N VAL A 533 -19.97 -20.49 15.01
CA VAL A 533 -19.32 -19.24 15.39
C VAL A 533 -20.34 -18.30 16.04
N ARG A 534 -19.93 -17.69 17.16
CA ARG A 534 -20.75 -16.75 17.93
C ARG A 534 -19.94 -15.54 18.37
N SER A 535 -20.51 -14.35 18.29
CA SER A 535 -19.90 -13.10 18.75
C SER A 535 -20.69 -12.47 19.90
N GLY A 536 -20.27 -11.27 20.33
CA GLY A 536 -21.14 -10.38 21.09
C GLY A 536 -22.25 -9.79 20.20
N GLU A 537 -23.22 -9.13 20.83
CA GLU A 537 -24.25 -8.37 20.11
C GLU A 537 -23.63 -7.10 19.48
N ILE A 538 -23.53 -7.08 18.15
CA ILE A 538 -22.93 -5.98 17.39
C ILE A 538 -23.96 -5.47 16.39
N SER A 539 -24.24 -4.17 16.44
CA SER A 539 -25.16 -3.49 15.52
C SER A 539 -24.39 -2.68 14.47
N PRO A 540 -24.99 -2.42 13.29
CA PRO A 540 -24.35 -1.64 12.26
C PRO A 540 -24.16 -0.17 12.68
N LEU A 541 -23.12 0.47 12.12
CA LEU A 541 -22.81 1.88 12.30
C LEU A 541 -23.26 2.76 11.13
N ALA A 542 -23.55 2.14 9.97
CA ALA A 542 -24.05 2.77 8.76
C ALA A 542 -25.50 2.36 8.43
N ASN A 543 -26.08 3.02 7.43
CA ASN A 543 -27.41 2.66 6.89
C ASN A 543 -27.29 1.53 5.86
N ASP A 544 -28.42 0.99 5.41
CA ASP A 544 -28.49 -0.07 4.38
C ASP A 544 -27.69 -1.34 4.77
N SER A 545 -27.66 -1.67 6.07
CA SER A 545 -26.84 -2.73 6.67
C SER A 545 -27.66 -3.80 7.40
N ILE A 546 -28.99 -3.78 7.25
CA ILE A 546 -29.94 -4.75 7.82
C ILE A 546 -30.89 -5.17 6.70
N VAL A 547 -31.11 -6.47 6.55
CA VAL A 547 -32.10 -7.04 5.63
C VAL A 547 -32.92 -8.08 6.40
N ILE A 548 -34.24 -8.06 6.22
CA ILE A 548 -35.19 -8.97 6.88
C ILE A 548 -35.77 -9.91 5.83
N ASP A 549 -35.57 -11.22 5.99
CA ASP A 549 -36.12 -12.26 5.10
C ASP A 549 -35.99 -13.65 5.76
N ASP A 550 -36.49 -14.69 5.11
CA ASP A 550 -36.29 -16.10 5.47
C ASP A 550 -34.96 -16.62 4.87
N PHE A 551 -33.88 -16.58 5.66
CA PHE A 551 -32.52 -16.86 5.14
C PHE A 551 -32.15 -18.34 5.16
N ASP A 552 -32.81 -19.15 5.97
CA ASP A 552 -32.54 -20.59 6.07
C ASP A 552 -33.68 -21.50 5.56
N GLY A 553 -34.77 -20.89 5.07
CA GLY A 553 -35.87 -21.58 4.43
C GLY A 553 -36.81 -22.29 5.40
N ASP A 554 -36.79 -21.92 6.69
CA ASP A 554 -37.66 -22.52 7.71
C ASP A 554 -39.08 -21.92 7.73
N GLY A 555 -39.31 -20.86 6.95
CA GLY A 555 -40.58 -20.15 6.84
C GLY A 555 -40.79 -19.06 7.90
N LEU A 556 -39.82 -18.87 8.80
CA LEU A 556 -39.74 -17.74 9.73
C LEU A 556 -38.74 -16.72 9.18
N LYS A 557 -38.95 -15.45 9.52
CA LYS A 557 -38.08 -14.35 9.13
C LYS A 557 -37.00 -14.14 10.18
N GLU A 558 -35.79 -13.91 9.69
CA GLU A 558 -34.63 -13.43 10.42
C GLU A 558 -34.21 -12.05 9.92
N PHE A 559 -33.20 -11.46 10.56
CA PHE A 559 -32.44 -10.39 9.93
C PHE A 559 -30.96 -10.72 9.80
N LEU A 560 -30.44 -10.41 8.60
CA LEU A 560 -29.02 -10.42 8.29
C LEU A 560 -28.46 -9.00 8.47
N THR A 561 -27.28 -8.89 9.08
CA THR A 561 -26.64 -7.60 9.33
C THR A 561 -25.11 -7.70 9.37
N THR A 562 -24.44 -6.54 9.44
CA THR A 562 -22.98 -6.40 9.47
C THR A 562 -22.57 -5.37 10.52
N ASP A 563 -21.30 -5.44 10.93
CA ASP A 563 -20.65 -4.41 11.75
C ASP A 563 -20.03 -3.27 10.91
N ASN A 564 -20.29 -3.27 9.59
CA ASN A 564 -19.66 -2.42 8.57
C ASN A 564 -18.13 -2.64 8.40
N GLY A 565 -17.59 -3.64 9.09
CA GLY A 565 -16.23 -4.14 8.97
C GLY A 565 -16.22 -5.50 8.27
N ASN A 566 -15.79 -6.55 8.97
CA ASN A 566 -15.68 -7.91 8.42
C ASN A 566 -16.79 -8.86 8.89
N GLY A 567 -17.67 -8.42 9.79
CA GLY A 567 -18.71 -9.26 10.37
C GLY A 567 -19.96 -9.37 9.49
N LEU A 568 -20.50 -10.59 9.41
CA LEU A 568 -21.80 -10.88 8.80
C LEU A 568 -22.56 -11.83 9.73
N TYR A 569 -23.75 -11.41 10.16
CA TYR A 569 -24.47 -11.99 11.29
C TYR A 569 -25.94 -12.20 10.93
N LEU A 570 -26.51 -13.33 11.33
CA LEU A 570 -27.93 -13.62 11.25
C LEU A 570 -28.52 -13.71 12.65
N TYR A 571 -29.61 -12.99 12.87
CA TYR A 571 -30.32 -12.95 14.14
C TYR A 571 -31.79 -13.34 13.95
N ASN A 572 -32.33 -14.06 14.93
CA ASN A 572 -33.75 -14.36 15.02
C ASN A 572 -34.35 -13.78 16.30
N PHE A 573 -35.67 -13.65 16.32
CA PHE A 573 -36.40 -13.26 17.51
C PHE A 573 -36.97 -14.47 18.23
N GLU A 574 -36.50 -14.74 19.43
CA GLU A 574 -37.00 -15.84 20.26
C GLU A 574 -37.15 -15.41 21.72
N ASN A 575 -38.26 -15.82 22.35
CA ASN A 575 -38.54 -15.56 23.77
C ASN A 575 -38.48 -14.07 24.15
N GLY A 576 -38.86 -13.17 23.23
CA GLY A 576 -38.87 -11.73 23.48
C GLY A 576 -37.52 -11.04 23.34
N GLN A 577 -36.50 -11.70 22.76
CA GLN A 577 -35.14 -11.15 22.58
C GLN A 577 -34.59 -11.52 21.19
N TYR A 578 -33.66 -10.72 20.68
CA TYR A 578 -32.89 -11.06 19.48
C TYR A 578 -31.70 -11.93 19.85
N ASN A 579 -31.60 -13.12 19.24
CA ASN A 579 -30.51 -14.06 19.46
C ASN A 579 -29.75 -14.30 18.15
N GLN A 580 -28.42 -14.42 18.24
CA GLN A 580 -27.60 -14.70 17.06
C GLN A 580 -27.78 -16.17 16.67
N LYS A 581 -28.39 -16.42 15.51
CA LYS A 581 -28.61 -17.75 14.91
C LYS A 581 -27.36 -18.23 14.17
N TRP A 582 -26.67 -17.32 13.48
CA TRP A 582 -25.49 -17.62 12.67
C TRP A 582 -24.52 -16.44 12.53
N MET A 583 -23.26 -16.74 12.24
CA MET A 583 -22.22 -15.78 11.89
C MET A 583 -21.28 -16.40 10.85
N TYR A 584 -20.87 -15.63 9.84
CA TYR A 584 -19.88 -16.10 8.88
C TYR A 584 -18.52 -16.35 9.57
N PRO A 585 -17.92 -17.55 9.46
CA PRO A 585 -16.80 -17.97 10.31
C PRO A 585 -15.43 -17.38 9.92
N TYR A 586 -15.31 -16.77 8.75
CA TYR A 586 -14.02 -16.37 8.19
C TYR A 586 -13.99 -14.88 7.85
N THR A 587 -12.80 -14.32 7.66
CA THR A 587 -12.65 -12.96 7.13
C THR A 587 -13.19 -12.92 5.70
N LEU A 588 -14.01 -11.91 5.40
CA LEU A 588 -14.52 -11.68 4.06
C LEU A 588 -13.39 -11.08 3.19
N PRO A 589 -13.32 -11.38 1.87
CA PRO A 589 -12.32 -10.79 0.98
C PRO A 589 -12.72 -9.36 0.58
N ILE A 590 -13.02 -8.53 1.58
CA ILE A 590 -13.43 -7.14 1.41
C ILE A 590 -12.21 -6.23 1.24
N ASN A 591 -12.40 -5.16 0.48
CA ASN A 591 -11.46 -4.06 0.38
C ASN A 591 -12.16 -2.78 0.86
N GLY A 592 -11.82 -2.32 2.07
CA GLY A 592 -12.51 -1.22 2.73
C GLY A 592 -13.70 -1.63 3.61
N SER A 593 -14.54 -0.68 4.00
CA SER A 593 -15.72 -0.89 4.87
C SER A 593 -16.90 -1.44 4.08
N ILE A 594 -17.76 -2.24 4.72
CA ILE A 594 -19.04 -2.66 4.13
C ILE A 594 -20.02 -1.48 4.17
N GLU A 595 -20.47 -1.04 3.00
CA GLU A 595 -21.35 0.11 2.78
C GLU A 595 -22.82 -0.29 2.63
N GLN A 596 -23.12 -1.43 2.02
CA GLN A 596 -24.49 -1.94 1.85
C GLN A 596 -24.57 -3.46 1.90
N LEU A 597 -25.73 -3.94 2.34
CA LEU A 597 -26.15 -5.32 2.31
C LEU A 597 -27.43 -5.44 1.45
N HIS A 598 -27.44 -6.37 0.49
CA HIS A 598 -28.62 -6.71 -0.28
C HIS A 598 -28.89 -8.22 -0.26
N TYR A 599 -30.15 -8.59 -0.49
CA TYR A 599 -30.58 -9.98 -0.63
C TYR A 599 -31.62 -10.08 -1.76
N LEU A 600 -31.19 -10.55 -2.93
CA LEU A 600 -32.02 -10.60 -4.13
C LEU A 600 -31.56 -11.70 -5.08
N ASP A 601 -32.48 -12.17 -5.91
CA ASP A 601 -32.25 -13.14 -6.98
C ASP A 601 -31.54 -12.44 -8.14
N ILE A 602 -30.26 -12.74 -8.36
CA ILE A 602 -29.40 -12.09 -9.36
C ILE A 602 -29.24 -12.91 -10.65
N ASP A 603 -29.61 -14.19 -10.64
CA ASP A 603 -29.42 -15.10 -11.76
C ASP A 603 -30.70 -15.81 -12.22
N ASN A 604 -31.84 -15.42 -11.64
CA ASN A 604 -33.19 -15.87 -11.93
C ASN A 604 -33.39 -17.37 -11.66
N ASP A 605 -32.71 -17.92 -10.64
CA ASP A 605 -32.85 -19.30 -10.20
C ASP A 605 -33.94 -19.50 -9.10
N LEU A 606 -34.61 -18.41 -8.70
CA LEU A 606 -35.60 -18.30 -7.63
C LEU A 606 -35.04 -18.41 -6.20
N LYS A 607 -33.72 -18.51 -6.05
CA LYS A 607 -33.02 -18.26 -4.79
C LYS A 607 -32.49 -16.84 -4.81
N LYS A 608 -32.22 -16.34 -3.62
CA LYS A 608 -31.69 -14.99 -3.45
C LYS A 608 -30.29 -15.12 -2.91
N GLU A 609 -29.42 -14.26 -3.40
CA GLU A 609 -28.01 -14.24 -3.04
C GLU A 609 -27.76 -13.07 -2.11
N ILE A 610 -26.83 -13.26 -1.16
CA ILE A 610 -26.38 -12.20 -0.27
C ILE A 610 -25.32 -11.39 -1.01
N ILE A 611 -25.54 -10.09 -1.13
CA ILE A 611 -24.64 -9.18 -1.82
C ILE A 611 -24.09 -8.17 -0.82
N LEU A 612 -22.78 -8.09 -0.75
CA LEU A 612 -22.05 -7.14 0.08
C LEU A 612 -21.40 -6.11 -0.82
N VAL A 613 -21.73 -4.85 -0.62
CA VAL A 613 -21.08 -3.72 -1.29
C VAL A 613 -20.14 -3.09 -0.28
N THR A 614 -18.85 -3.06 -0.61
CA THR A 614 -17.84 -2.39 0.22
C THR A 614 -17.43 -1.07 -0.43
N SER A 615 -16.57 -0.31 0.23
CA SER A 615 -16.05 0.92 -0.35
C SER A 615 -15.13 0.70 -1.56
N LYS A 616 -14.69 -0.52 -1.89
CA LYS A 616 -13.86 -0.79 -3.10
C LYS A 616 -14.31 -1.98 -3.94
N ASN A 617 -15.09 -2.91 -3.41
CA ASN A 617 -15.50 -4.12 -4.14
C ASN A 617 -16.94 -4.56 -3.83
N ILE A 618 -17.49 -5.40 -4.71
CA ILE A 618 -18.81 -6.05 -4.54
C ILE A 618 -18.58 -7.56 -4.43
N LEU A 619 -19.19 -8.18 -3.42
CA LEU A 619 -19.10 -9.59 -3.13
C LEU A 619 -20.48 -10.25 -3.14
N THR A 620 -20.47 -11.55 -3.37
CA THR A 620 -21.67 -12.39 -3.49
C THR A 620 -21.49 -13.67 -2.68
N LEU A 621 -22.54 -14.08 -1.96
CA LEU A 621 -22.65 -15.40 -1.35
C LEU A 621 -23.97 -16.03 -1.80
N GLU A 622 -23.91 -17.24 -2.33
CA GLU A 622 -25.08 -17.99 -2.79
C GLU A 622 -26.02 -18.37 -1.63
N ASP A 623 -25.44 -18.70 -0.47
CA ASP A 623 -26.16 -19.01 0.76
C ASP A 623 -25.25 -18.83 1.99
N LEU A 624 -25.78 -19.10 3.19
CA LEU A 624 -25.05 -19.00 4.47
C LEU A 624 -23.87 -19.98 4.61
N SER A 625 -23.75 -20.97 3.71
CA SER A 625 -22.67 -21.96 3.71
C SER A 625 -21.59 -21.68 2.66
N SER A 626 -21.88 -20.77 1.73
CA SER A 626 -21.05 -20.50 0.56
C SER A 626 -19.87 -19.59 0.87
N SER A 627 -18.78 -19.79 0.13
CA SER A 627 -17.63 -18.89 0.19
C SER A 627 -17.91 -17.61 -0.62
N PRO A 628 -17.60 -16.42 -0.08
CA PRO A 628 -17.84 -15.16 -0.76
C PRO A 628 -16.98 -15.03 -2.02
N LYS A 629 -17.60 -14.57 -3.11
CA LYS A 629 -16.94 -14.32 -4.39
C LYS A 629 -16.97 -12.83 -4.70
N VAL A 630 -15.78 -12.24 -4.93
CA VAL A 630 -15.65 -10.88 -5.45
C VAL A 630 -16.07 -10.87 -6.92
N VAL A 631 -17.06 -10.06 -7.27
CA VAL A 631 -17.60 -9.93 -8.64
C VAL A 631 -17.22 -8.63 -9.31
N PHE A 632 -16.90 -7.60 -8.53
CA PHE A 632 -16.46 -6.30 -9.01
C PHE A 632 -15.43 -5.70 -8.04
N ASP A 633 -14.37 -5.09 -8.56
CA ASP A 633 -13.33 -4.40 -7.79
C ASP A 633 -12.95 -3.09 -8.50
N THR A 634 -12.62 -2.05 -7.74
CA THR A 634 -12.31 -0.73 -8.29
C THR A 634 -11.29 0.02 -7.43
N PRO A 635 -10.40 0.84 -8.04
CA PRO A 635 -9.55 1.75 -7.29
C PRO A 635 -10.34 2.94 -6.71
N LYS A 636 -11.53 3.26 -7.25
CA LYS A 636 -12.39 4.36 -6.77
C LYS A 636 -13.17 3.93 -5.54
N HIS A 637 -13.61 4.87 -4.71
CA HIS A 637 -14.46 4.53 -3.57
C HIS A 637 -15.92 4.40 -4.01
N ILE A 638 -16.49 3.22 -3.84
CA ILE A 638 -17.93 2.99 -4.03
C ILE A 638 -18.67 3.69 -2.90
N LEU A 639 -19.52 4.65 -3.27
CA LEU A 639 -20.44 5.30 -2.33
C LEU A 639 -21.69 4.46 -2.18
N ARG A 640 -22.36 4.13 -3.28
CA ARG A 640 -23.62 3.39 -3.26
C ARG A 640 -23.82 2.59 -4.55
N VAL A 641 -24.61 1.54 -4.44
CA VAL A 641 -25.06 0.67 -5.53
C VAL A 641 -26.59 0.51 -5.44
N ALA A 642 -27.23 0.47 -6.60
CA ALA A 642 -28.59 -0.04 -6.75
C ALA A 642 -28.58 -1.14 -7.81
N ILE A 643 -29.43 -2.15 -7.60
CA ILE A 643 -29.49 -3.37 -8.40
C ILE A 643 -30.95 -3.58 -8.75
N GLU A 644 -31.26 -3.70 -10.04
CA GLU A 644 -32.62 -3.94 -10.53
C GLU A 644 -32.57 -4.53 -11.95
N ASP A 645 -33.43 -5.51 -12.25
CA ASP A 645 -33.61 -6.01 -13.62
C ASP A 645 -34.57 -5.09 -14.38
N VAL A 646 -34.02 -3.98 -14.89
CA VAL A 646 -34.84 -2.91 -15.49
C VAL A 646 -35.43 -3.31 -16.83
N ASN A 647 -34.82 -4.30 -17.50
CA ASN A 647 -35.19 -4.72 -18.85
C ASN A 647 -35.92 -6.10 -18.89
N LYS A 648 -35.94 -6.83 -17.76
CA LYS A 648 -36.56 -8.15 -17.56
C LYS A 648 -35.90 -9.27 -18.38
N ASP A 649 -34.59 -9.22 -18.56
CA ASP A 649 -33.81 -10.24 -19.26
C ASP A 649 -33.25 -11.33 -18.33
N GLY A 650 -33.44 -11.18 -17.01
CA GLY A 650 -32.96 -12.11 -16.00
C GLY A 650 -31.51 -11.86 -15.55
N ALA A 651 -30.87 -10.78 -15.99
CA ALA A 651 -29.57 -10.34 -15.50
C ALA A 651 -29.65 -8.86 -15.06
N PRO A 652 -29.70 -8.57 -13.75
CA PRO A 652 -29.97 -7.23 -13.28
C PRO A 652 -28.88 -6.22 -13.67
N GLU A 653 -29.30 -4.98 -13.87
CA GLU A 653 -28.41 -3.84 -14.01
C GLU A 653 -27.93 -3.32 -12.65
N VAL A 654 -26.64 -2.96 -12.61
CA VAL A 654 -25.92 -2.55 -11.40
C VAL A 654 -25.43 -1.13 -11.60
N ALA A 655 -26.12 -0.18 -10.99
CA ALA A 655 -25.74 1.22 -10.99
C ALA A 655 -24.76 1.48 -9.84
N ILE A 656 -23.51 1.81 -10.14
CA ILE A 656 -22.44 2.03 -9.17
C ILE A 656 -22.06 3.51 -9.14
N LEU A 657 -22.33 4.15 -8.00
CA LEU A 657 -21.90 5.52 -7.71
C LEU A 657 -20.58 5.48 -6.97
N GLN A 658 -19.56 6.09 -7.53
CA GLN A 658 -18.19 6.07 -7.02
C GLN A 658 -17.65 7.49 -6.87
N TYR A 659 -16.60 7.70 -6.07
CA TYR A 659 -15.86 8.96 -6.04
C TYR A 659 -14.34 8.73 -6.02
N GLU A 660 -13.61 9.71 -6.53
CA GLU A 660 -12.14 9.75 -6.51
C GLU A 660 -11.64 10.75 -5.46
N ASP A 661 -10.70 10.35 -4.61
CA ASP A 661 -10.19 11.16 -3.49
C ASP A 661 -9.56 12.48 -3.97
N ASP A 662 -8.76 12.43 -5.03
CA ASP A 662 -7.97 13.57 -5.52
C ASP A 662 -8.82 14.71 -6.08
N VAL A 663 -9.99 14.39 -6.65
CA VAL A 663 -10.87 15.37 -7.30
C VAL A 663 -12.19 15.58 -6.57
N SER A 664 -12.49 14.78 -5.53
CA SER A 664 -13.73 14.83 -4.74
C SER A 664 -15.01 14.87 -5.60
N ARG A 665 -14.95 14.22 -6.78
CA ARG A 665 -16.04 14.19 -7.76
C ARG A 665 -16.67 12.81 -7.78
N SER A 666 -17.98 12.74 -7.55
CA SER A 666 -18.74 11.51 -7.70
C SER A 666 -19.13 11.25 -9.15
N THR A 667 -19.06 10.00 -9.56
CA THR A 667 -19.28 9.52 -10.92
C THR A 667 -20.17 8.28 -10.88
N LEU A 668 -20.99 8.09 -11.92
CA LEU A 668 -21.91 6.98 -12.05
C LEU A 668 -21.50 6.10 -13.23
N SER A 669 -21.48 4.79 -13.05
CA SER A 669 -21.41 3.81 -14.14
C SER A 669 -22.49 2.75 -13.94
N VAL A 670 -22.95 2.13 -15.02
CA VAL A 670 -23.92 1.03 -14.94
C VAL A 670 -23.40 -0.18 -15.69
N TYR A 671 -23.51 -1.35 -15.08
CA TYR A 671 -23.08 -2.64 -15.64
C TYR A 671 -24.23 -3.63 -15.64
N ARG A 672 -24.04 -4.76 -16.33
CA ARG A 672 -24.88 -5.95 -16.10
C ARG A 672 -24.20 -6.82 -15.06
N TRP A 673 -24.98 -7.45 -14.20
CA TRP A 673 -24.44 -8.29 -13.13
C TRP A 673 -23.49 -9.40 -13.62
N ASN A 674 -23.81 -9.99 -14.77
CA ASN A 674 -23.00 -11.05 -15.39
C ASN A 674 -21.82 -10.54 -16.24
N ASP A 675 -21.67 -9.22 -16.41
CA ASP A 675 -20.59 -8.60 -17.18
C ASP A 675 -20.23 -7.21 -16.66
N PHE A 676 -19.26 -7.17 -15.74
CA PHE A 676 -18.65 -5.93 -15.25
C PHE A 676 -17.52 -5.41 -16.15
N SER A 677 -17.17 -6.11 -17.24
CA SER A 677 -16.10 -5.68 -18.16
C SER A 677 -16.57 -4.64 -19.17
N SER A 678 -17.88 -4.61 -19.45
CA SER A 678 -18.51 -3.74 -20.43
C SER A 678 -19.66 -2.95 -19.80
N PRO A 679 -19.50 -1.64 -19.54
CA PRO A 679 -20.58 -0.84 -18.98
C PRO A 679 -21.73 -0.66 -19.97
N VAL A 680 -22.96 -0.71 -19.45
CA VAL A 680 -24.19 -0.30 -20.14
C VAL A 680 -24.25 1.23 -20.24
N LEU A 681 -23.91 1.91 -19.16
CA LEU A 681 -23.71 3.36 -19.11
C LEU A 681 -22.27 3.64 -18.72
N ASN A 682 -21.52 4.26 -19.64
CA ASN A 682 -20.18 4.77 -19.38
C ASN A 682 -20.21 5.85 -18.29
N GLU A 683 -19.04 6.13 -17.72
CA GLU A 683 -18.90 7.08 -16.62
C GLU A 683 -19.58 8.45 -16.89
N LEU A 684 -20.58 8.77 -16.07
CA LEU A 684 -21.33 10.02 -16.08
C LEU A 684 -20.97 10.86 -14.85
N ASP A 685 -20.86 12.18 -15.00
CA ASP A 685 -20.69 13.09 -13.86
C ASP A 685 -21.92 13.05 -12.96
N ALA A 686 -21.71 12.70 -11.69
CA ALA A 686 -22.75 12.56 -10.69
C ALA A 686 -22.41 13.40 -9.45
N ASN A 687 -21.66 14.49 -9.61
CA ASN A 687 -21.15 15.29 -8.51
C ASN A 687 -22.24 15.69 -7.50
N GLY A 688 -21.94 15.58 -6.21
CA GLY A 688 -22.87 15.89 -5.12
C GLY A 688 -23.94 14.82 -4.86
N SER A 689 -23.94 13.72 -5.59
CA SER A 689 -24.78 12.56 -5.31
C SER A 689 -24.13 11.67 -4.25
N SER A 690 -24.94 11.18 -3.30
CA SER A 690 -24.52 10.22 -2.28
C SER A 690 -25.50 9.06 -2.12
N LEU A 691 -26.58 9.04 -2.91
CA LEU A 691 -27.65 8.04 -2.91
C LEU A 691 -28.19 7.93 -4.34
N LEU A 692 -28.64 6.73 -4.69
CA LEU A 692 -29.34 6.44 -5.94
C LEU A 692 -30.40 5.35 -5.73
N SER A 693 -31.41 5.30 -6.60
CA SER A 693 -32.46 4.28 -6.58
C SER A 693 -33.10 4.13 -7.95
N PHE A 694 -33.56 2.92 -8.28
CA PHE A 694 -34.47 2.69 -9.40
C PHE A 694 -35.92 2.92 -8.96
N SER A 695 -36.73 3.57 -9.79
CA SER A 695 -38.16 3.78 -9.52
C SER A 695 -38.89 4.34 -10.74
N ASN A 696 -40.19 4.10 -10.87
CA ASN A 696 -41.04 4.73 -11.90
C ASN A 696 -41.56 6.08 -11.40
N VAL A 697 -41.10 7.16 -12.01
CA VAL A 697 -41.39 8.55 -11.61
C VAL A 697 -42.07 9.36 -12.71
N ASP A 698 -42.45 8.74 -13.84
CA ASP A 698 -43.02 9.44 -14.99
C ASP A 698 -44.23 8.81 -15.70
N ASN A 699 -44.80 7.74 -15.13
CA ASN A 699 -45.98 7.02 -15.64
C ASN A 699 -45.76 6.25 -16.96
N ASP A 700 -44.52 5.87 -17.26
CA ASP A 700 -44.26 4.92 -18.32
C ASP A 700 -44.02 3.49 -17.78
N GLN A 701 -43.46 2.59 -18.60
CA GLN A 701 -43.21 1.20 -18.19
C GLN A 701 -41.76 0.95 -17.77
N PRO A 702 -40.74 1.50 -18.47
CA PRO A 702 -39.39 1.58 -17.94
C PRO A 702 -39.32 2.15 -16.52
N LEU A 703 -38.22 1.83 -15.83
CA LEU A 703 -37.88 2.50 -14.58
C LEU A 703 -36.93 3.66 -14.88
N GLU A 704 -36.85 4.61 -13.98
CA GLU A 704 -35.80 5.62 -13.99
C GLU A 704 -34.74 5.28 -12.95
N LEU A 705 -33.51 5.72 -13.20
CA LEU A 705 -32.46 5.79 -12.20
C LEU A 705 -32.39 7.22 -11.65
N ILE A 706 -32.71 7.38 -10.36
CA ILE A 706 -32.78 8.67 -9.68
C ILE A 706 -31.55 8.83 -8.79
N LEU A 707 -30.84 9.94 -8.96
CA LEU A 707 -29.70 10.32 -8.12
C LEU A 707 -30.07 11.49 -7.23
N LYS A 708 -29.69 11.40 -5.96
CA LYS A 708 -29.90 12.47 -4.96
C LYS A 708 -29.34 13.83 -5.41
N GLY A 709 -28.31 13.83 -6.26
CA GLY A 709 -27.71 15.04 -6.81
C GLY A 709 -28.58 15.81 -7.81
N GLY A 710 -29.78 15.32 -8.17
CA GLY A 710 -30.72 16.04 -9.04
C GLY A 710 -30.87 15.47 -10.45
N LEU A 711 -30.32 14.28 -10.71
CA LEU A 711 -30.39 13.62 -12.01
C LEU A 711 -31.43 12.50 -12.01
N VAL A 712 -32.16 12.38 -13.12
CA VAL A 712 -33.07 11.29 -13.44
C VAL A 712 -32.71 10.78 -14.84
N ILE A 713 -32.43 9.48 -14.94
CA ILE A 713 -31.95 8.81 -16.15
C ILE A 713 -33.00 7.77 -16.56
N ASP A 714 -33.41 7.80 -17.82
CA ASP A 714 -34.32 6.81 -18.40
C ASP A 714 -33.55 5.50 -18.62
N THR A 715 -34.02 4.38 -18.06
CA THR A 715 -33.26 3.11 -18.14
C THR A 715 -33.43 2.36 -19.46
N SER A 716 -34.40 2.75 -20.30
CA SER A 716 -34.59 2.15 -21.62
C SER A 716 -33.57 2.67 -22.65
N THR A 717 -33.13 3.91 -22.46
CA THR A 717 -32.18 4.61 -23.34
C THR A 717 -30.84 4.91 -22.68
N TRP A 718 -30.79 4.90 -21.34
CA TRP A 718 -29.68 5.37 -20.50
C TRP A 718 -29.33 6.85 -20.73
N GLU A 719 -30.27 7.65 -21.23
CA GLU A 719 -30.13 9.09 -21.40
C GLU A 719 -30.69 9.87 -20.20
N VAL A 720 -30.08 11.02 -19.89
CA VAL A 720 -30.58 11.91 -18.83
C VAL A 720 -31.93 12.49 -19.25
N GLN A 721 -32.98 12.08 -18.54
CA GLN A 721 -34.35 12.52 -18.77
C GLN A 721 -34.65 13.86 -18.09
N TRP A 722 -34.06 14.08 -16.92
CA TRP A 722 -34.12 15.34 -16.19
C TRP A 722 -32.84 15.61 -15.40
N ASP A 723 -32.33 16.82 -15.57
CA ASP A 723 -31.34 17.44 -14.69
C ASP A 723 -31.99 18.66 -14.03
N TYR A 724 -32.13 18.61 -12.71
CA TYR A 724 -32.72 19.70 -11.92
C TYR A 724 -31.77 20.92 -11.80
N GLY A 725 -30.46 20.72 -11.97
CA GLY A 725 -29.42 21.75 -11.81
C GLY A 725 -29.01 22.02 -10.35
N GLU A 726 -29.71 21.43 -9.38
CA GLU A 726 -29.39 21.43 -7.96
C GLU A 726 -29.64 20.03 -7.37
N GLN A 727 -29.24 19.79 -6.11
CA GLN A 727 -29.48 18.51 -5.44
C GLN A 727 -30.96 18.36 -5.07
N PHE A 728 -31.55 17.18 -5.26
CA PHE A 728 -32.89 16.87 -4.73
C PHE A 728 -32.92 16.86 -3.20
N SER A 729 -31.79 16.54 -2.55
CA SER A 729 -31.72 16.49 -1.09
C SER A 729 -30.32 16.65 -0.55
N GLN A 730 -30.20 17.09 0.70
CA GLN A 730 -28.96 17.06 1.49
C GLN A 730 -29.00 15.99 2.59
N ARG A 731 -30.19 15.63 3.10
CA ARG A 731 -30.39 14.77 4.29
C ARG A 731 -31.35 13.58 4.06
N GLY A 732 -31.03 12.77 3.07
CA GLY A 732 -31.78 11.54 2.73
C GLY A 732 -32.82 11.77 1.63
N MET A 733 -33.18 10.73 0.90
CA MET A 733 -34.10 10.79 -0.23
C MET A 733 -35.04 9.59 -0.11
N VAL A 734 -36.35 9.82 -0.21
CA VAL A 734 -37.37 8.77 -0.30
C VAL A 734 -38.11 8.93 -1.61
N ILE A 735 -38.46 7.82 -2.24
CA ILE A 735 -39.21 7.78 -3.50
C ILE A 735 -40.40 6.87 -3.28
N GLY A 736 -41.59 7.33 -3.61
CA GLY A 736 -42.82 6.58 -3.36
C GLY A 736 -44.07 7.29 -3.86
N ASP A 737 -45.14 6.52 -4.09
CA ASP A 737 -46.45 7.00 -4.52
C ASP A 737 -47.27 7.46 -3.29
N PHE A 738 -46.94 8.64 -2.75
CA PHE A 738 -47.60 9.15 -1.55
C PHE A 738 -48.99 9.75 -1.83
N ASN A 739 -49.31 10.02 -3.09
CA ASN A 739 -50.60 10.57 -3.51
C ASN A 739 -51.56 9.50 -4.10
N GLN A 740 -51.08 8.26 -4.29
CA GLN A 740 -51.78 7.10 -4.82
C GLN A 740 -52.29 7.28 -6.25
N ASP A 741 -51.53 8.00 -7.09
CA ASP A 741 -51.84 8.21 -8.51
C ASP A 741 -51.17 7.21 -9.47
N GLY A 742 -50.32 6.33 -8.93
CA GLY A 742 -49.58 5.32 -9.67
C GLY A 742 -48.20 5.76 -10.15
N VAL A 743 -47.77 6.99 -9.84
CA VAL A 743 -46.45 7.53 -10.15
C VAL A 743 -45.72 7.85 -8.86
N ASN A 744 -44.47 7.39 -8.70
CA ASN A 744 -43.73 7.72 -7.50
C ASN A 744 -43.23 9.16 -7.53
N GLU A 745 -43.32 9.86 -6.41
CA GLU A 745 -42.69 11.15 -6.21
C GLU A 745 -41.37 11.05 -5.47
N ILE A 746 -40.46 11.96 -5.79
CA ILE A 746 -39.17 12.09 -5.12
C ILE A 746 -39.34 13.11 -3.99
N PHE A 747 -38.97 12.73 -2.77
CA PHE A 747 -38.94 13.64 -1.63
C PHE A 747 -37.51 13.82 -1.12
N GLY A 748 -37.17 15.07 -0.82
CA GLY A 748 -35.85 15.45 -0.35
C GLY A 748 -35.88 16.51 0.75
N MET A 749 -34.88 16.46 1.62
CA MET A 749 -34.81 17.32 2.81
C MET A 749 -33.47 18.06 2.90
N TYR A 750 -33.53 19.34 3.28
CA TYR A 750 -32.37 20.22 3.41
C TYR A 750 -31.94 20.41 4.87
N HIS A 751 -30.75 20.97 5.09
CA HIS A 751 -30.17 21.13 6.43
C HIS A 751 -31.00 22.00 7.40
N ASN A 752 -31.81 22.92 6.87
CA ASN A 752 -32.73 23.75 7.64
C ASN A 752 -34.01 23.01 8.07
N GLY A 753 -34.26 21.80 7.55
CA GLY A 753 -35.45 21.00 7.81
C GLY A 753 -36.58 21.17 6.78
N ASP A 754 -36.34 21.93 5.70
CA ASP A 754 -37.31 22.09 4.61
C ASP A 754 -37.41 20.78 3.81
N LEU A 755 -38.65 20.39 3.49
CA LEU A 755 -38.98 19.17 2.74
C LEU A 755 -39.58 19.57 1.40
N TYR A 756 -39.11 18.96 0.31
CA TYR A 756 -39.60 19.23 -1.04
C TYR A 756 -40.07 17.93 -1.71
N ARG A 757 -41.16 18.04 -2.48
CA ARG A 757 -41.64 17.04 -3.43
C ARG A 757 -41.22 17.44 -4.84
N TYR A 758 -40.63 16.52 -5.59
CA TYR A 758 -40.25 16.71 -6.98
C TYR A 758 -41.08 15.80 -7.88
N SER A 759 -41.65 16.38 -8.93
CA SER A 759 -42.37 15.65 -9.98
C SER A 759 -41.55 15.70 -11.27
N VAL A 760 -41.17 14.52 -11.77
CA VAL A 760 -40.39 14.41 -13.02
C VAL A 760 -41.26 14.71 -14.23
N VAL A 761 -42.52 14.28 -14.24
CA VAL A 761 -43.50 14.61 -15.28
C VAL A 761 -43.69 16.11 -15.43
N ALA A 762 -43.88 16.82 -14.31
CA ALA A 762 -44.09 18.28 -14.33
C ALA A 762 -42.78 19.07 -14.39
N LYS A 763 -41.63 18.45 -14.06
CA LYS A 763 -40.33 19.09 -13.83
C LYS A 763 -40.41 20.25 -12.84
N THR A 764 -41.10 20.02 -11.72
CA THR A 764 -41.34 21.04 -10.68
C THR A 764 -40.95 20.53 -9.30
N ALA A 765 -40.48 21.45 -8.45
CA ALA A 765 -40.30 21.25 -7.01
C ALA A 765 -41.40 21.98 -6.22
N THR A 766 -42.02 21.32 -5.24
CA THR A 766 -43.05 21.89 -4.35
C THR A 766 -42.61 21.73 -2.90
N GLU A 767 -42.50 22.82 -2.16
CA GLU A 767 -42.20 22.77 -0.72
C GLU A 767 -43.40 22.21 0.05
N ILE A 768 -43.15 21.26 0.95
CA ILE A 768 -44.15 20.67 1.82
C ILE A 768 -44.12 21.41 3.16
N SER A 769 -45.23 22.07 3.47
CA SER A 769 -45.35 22.85 4.70
C SER A 769 -45.36 21.94 5.94
N SER A 770 -44.56 22.29 6.96
CA SER A 770 -44.51 21.57 8.24
C SER A 770 -44.65 22.54 9.41
N THR A 771 -45.38 22.11 10.45
CA THR A 771 -45.46 22.83 11.73
C THR A 771 -44.45 22.31 12.76
N GLN A 772 -43.69 21.27 12.41
CA GLN A 772 -42.72 20.61 13.28
C GLN A 772 -41.31 21.16 13.05
N TYR A 773 -40.48 21.13 14.09
CA TYR A 773 -39.06 21.45 13.97
C TYR A 773 -38.28 20.21 13.51
N LEU A 774 -37.79 20.23 12.26
CA LEU A 774 -37.17 19.07 11.59
C LEU A 774 -35.69 19.24 11.25
N SER A 775 -35.07 20.36 11.66
CA SER A 775 -33.70 20.70 11.25
C SER A 775 -32.60 19.81 11.84
N SER A 776 -32.92 18.83 12.68
CA SER A 776 -31.96 17.80 13.12
C SER A 776 -32.27 16.42 12.51
N CYS A 777 -33.45 16.25 11.91
CA CYS A 777 -33.90 14.96 11.41
C CYS A 777 -33.22 14.59 10.09
N VAL A 778 -33.26 13.30 9.77
CA VAL A 778 -32.83 12.70 8.50
C VAL A 778 -34.02 11.94 7.92
N LEU A 779 -34.19 12.03 6.61
CA LEU A 779 -35.21 11.32 5.86
C LEU A 779 -34.74 9.90 5.63
N GLU A 780 -35.51 8.92 6.10
CA GLU A 780 -35.18 7.51 5.94
C GLU A 780 -35.61 7.03 4.55
N LYS A 781 -34.83 6.13 3.95
CA LYS A 781 -35.00 5.70 2.55
C LYS A 781 -36.31 4.95 2.30
N SER A 782 -36.84 4.28 3.32
CA SER A 782 -38.00 3.40 3.19
C SER A 782 -39.32 4.15 3.37
N GLN A 783 -40.22 4.01 2.39
CA GLN A 783 -41.64 4.28 2.56
C GLN A 783 -42.25 3.20 3.47
N LEU A 784 -43.11 3.60 4.39
CA LEU A 784 -43.89 2.67 5.20
C LEU A 784 -45.34 2.68 4.73
N SER A 785 -45.77 1.60 4.08
CA SER A 785 -47.16 1.38 3.72
C SER A 785 -47.87 0.57 4.81
N ILE A 786 -48.85 1.18 5.47
CA ILE A 786 -49.63 0.52 6.52
C ILE A 786 -51.12 0.79 6.32
N ASP A 787 -51.93 -0.27 6.30
CA ASP A 787 -53.32 -0.25 5.84
C ASP A 787 -53.46 0.32 4.41
N THR A 788 -53.97 1.55 4.30
CA THR A 788 -54.13 2.32 3.06
C THR A 788 -53.30 3.60 3.06
N ASP A 789 -52.47 3.81 4.08
CA ASP A 789 -51.71 5.05 4.28
C ASP A 789 -50.22 4.81 4.02
N ASP A 790 -49.63 5.67 3.19
CA ASP A 790 -48.20 5.73 2.97
C ASP A 790 -47.57 6.80 3.86
N LEU A 791 -46.65 6.35 4.71
CA LEU A 791 -46.03 7.16 5.74
C LEU A 791 -44.56 7.40 5.43
N LEU A 792 -44.16 8.65 5.60
CA LEU A 792 -42.80 9.12 5.48
C LEU A 792 -42.13 9.03 6.86
N LEU A 793 -41.02 8.29 6.92
CA LEU A 793 -40.25 8.07 8.15
C LEU A 793 -39.07 9.04 8.26
N MET A 794 -38.87 9.57 9.46
CA MET A 794 -37.71 10.39 9.79
C MET A 794 -37.08 9.93 11.10
N SER A 795 -35.76 9.75 11.10
CA SER A 795 -34.99 9.62 12.33
C SER A 795 -34.52 11.00 12.78
N CYS A 796 -34.77 11.33 14.04
CA CYS A 796 -34.41 12.61 14.62
C CYS A 796 -33.45 12.36 15.79
N PRO A 797 -32.16 12.73 15.67
CA PRO A 797 -31.19 12.61 16.76
C PRO A 797 -31.75 13.19 18.06
N TYR A 798 -31.65 12.42 19.15
CA TYR A 798 -32.15 12.74 20.49
C TYR A 798 -33.67 12.90 20.64
N SER A 799 -34.43 12.95 19.55
CA SER A 799 -35.89 13.02 19.57
C SER A 799 -36.53 11.67 19.26
N GLY A 800 -35.86 10.72 18.63
CA GLY A 800 -36.41 9.41 18.27
C GLY A 800 -36.90 9.33 16.82
N ILE A 801 -37.83 8.44 16.51
CA ILE A 801 -38.34 8.18 15.15
C ILE A 801 -39.74 8.77 15.01
N LYS A 802 -40.01 9.45 13.90
CA LYS A 802 -41.31 10.08 13.60
C LYS A 802 -41.84 9.58 12.26
N ALA A 803 -43.15 9.40 12.18
CA ALA A 803 -43.84 9.13 10.92
C ALA A 803 -44.83 10.24 10.58
N PHE A 804 -44.91 10.55 9.30
CA PHE A 804 -45.73 11.60 8.76
C PHE A 804 -46.56 11.10 7.59
N LYS A 805 -47.78 11.63 7.48
CA LYS A 805 -48.58 11.53 6.27
C LYS A 805 -48.52 12.86 5.52
N ILE A 806 -48.53 12.79 4.19
CA ILE A 806 -48.61 13.95 3.32
C ILE A 806 -50.09 14.15 2.94
N GLU A 807 -50.64 15.31 3.27
CA GLU A 807 -52.04 15.66 3.01
C GLU A 807 -52.07 16.94 2.16
N GLY A 808 -52.09 16.77 0.84
CA GLY A 808 -51.87 17.88 -0.10
C GLY A 808 -50.40 18.32 -0.10
N ASP A 809 -50.14 19.57 0.31
CA ASP A 809 -48.78 20.13 0.43
C ASP A 809 -48.42 20.41 1.91
N ALA A 810 -48.97 19.60 2.83
CA ALA A 810 -48.73 19.71 4.26
C ALA A 810 -48.31 18.36 4.87
N LEU A 811 -47.37 18.43 5.82
CA LEU A 811 -46.85 17.29 6.57
C LEU A 811 -47.59 17.15 7.91
N THR A 812 -48.34 16.06 8.07
CA THR A 812 -49.11 15.75 9.29
C THR A 812 -48.45 14.59 10.05
N GLN A 813 -47.96 14.84 11.27
CA GLN A 813 -47.36 13.78 12.10
C GLN A 813 -48.43 12.77 12.53
N ARG A 814 -48.16 11.48 12.28
CA ARG A 814 -49.06 10.38 12.66
C ARG A 814 -48.71 9.84 14.03
N TRP A 815 -47.43 9.58 14.26
CA TRP A 815 -46.92 9.14 15.55
C TRP A 815 -45.48 9.57 15.74
N HIS A 816 -45.03 9.46 16.98
CA HIS A 816 -43.67 9.77 17.38
C HIS A 816 -43.23 8.76 18.44
N LEU A 817 -42.20 7.98 18.11
CA LEU A 817 -41.53 7.05 19.01
C LEU A 817 -40.34 7.75 19.67
N SER A 818 -40.43 7.99 20.98
CA SER A 818 -39.33 8.51 21.79
C SER A 818 -38.63 7.37 22.54
N PHE A 819 -37.30 7.39 22.61
CA PHE A 819 -36.51 6.45 23.42
C PHE A 819 -35.47 7.18 24.27
N SER A 820 -35.11 6.59 25.40
CA SER A 820 -34.33 7.24 26.47
C SER A 820 -32.81 7.15 26.32
N PHE A 821 -32.30 6.38 25.35
CA PHE A 821 -30.86 6.24 25.11
C PHE A 821 -30.38 7.30 24.09
N SER A 822 -29.18 7.85 24.31
CA SER A 822 -28.58 8.92 23.51
C SER A 822 -27.90 8.43 22.23
N GLY A 823 -28.38 7.35 21.62
CA GLY A 823 -27.70 6.65 20.52
C GLY A 823 -28.14 7.13 19.13
N ARG A 824 -27.27 6.95 18.14
CA ARG A 824 -27.60 7.16 16.73
C ARG A 824 -28.47 6.00 16.23
N VAL A 825 -29.49 6.31 15.44
CA VAL A 825 -30.26 5.33 14.66
C VAL A 825 -29.46 5.01 13.40
N SER A 826 -29.15 3.74 13.18
CA SER A 826 -28.47 3.24 11.99
C SER A 826 -29.31 2.15 11.33
N SER A 827 -29.36 2.16 10.00
CA SER A 827 -30.01 1.14 9.18
C SER A 827 -31.47 0.85 9.58
N LEU A 828 -32.28 1.89 9.78
CA LEU A 828 -33.71 1.72 10.09
C LEU A 828 -34.40 0.96 8.95
N THR A 829 -34.98 -0.19 9.29
CA THR A 829 -35.61 -1.14 8.36
C THR A 829 -36.99 -1.50 8.89
N THR A 830 -37.92 -1.79 7.99
CA THR A 830 -39.27 -2.25 8.31
C THR A 830 -39.46 -3.67 7.85
N GLY A 831 -40.03 -4.53 8.67
CA GLY A 831 -40.29 -5.94 8.36
C GLY A 831 -40.95 -6.65 9.53
N ASP A 832 -41.51 -7.82 9.26
CA ASP A 832 -42.13 -8.72 10.24
C ASP A 832 -41.00 -9.54 10.88
N ILE A 833 -40.42 -9.04 11.96
CA ILE A 833 -39.21 -9.60 12.56
C ILE A 833 -39.49 -10.57 13.71
N ASP A 834 -40.63 -10.43 14.37
CA ASP A 834 -41.05 -11.32 15.45
C ASP A 834 -42.04 -12.41 15.00
N ASN A 835 -42.30 -12.49 13.68
CA ASN A 835 -43.10 -13.51 13.03
C ASN A 835 -44.57 -13.54 13.49
N ASP A 836 -45.11 -12.38 13.85
CA ASP A 836 -46.52 -12.22 14.22
C ASP A 836 -47.43 -11.84 13.02
N ASN A 837 -46.84 -11.64 11.83
CA ASN A 837 -47.46 -11.16 10.58
C ASN A 837 -47.86 -9.67 10.58
N GLN A 838 -47.35 -8.87 11.51
CA GLN A 838 -47.38 -7.42 11.47
C GLN A 838 -46.00 -6.88 11.06
N PHE A 839 -45.92 -5.57 10.84
CA PHE A 839 -44.64 -4.94 10.54
C PHE A 839 -44.11 -4.27 11.78
N GLU A 840 -42.79 -4.37 11.98
CA GLU A 840 -42.06 -3.68 13.03
C GLU A 840 -41.02 -2.75 12.41
N LEU A 841 -40.56 -1.80 13.20
CA LEU A 841 -39.31 -1.09 12.96
C LEU A 841 -38.17 -1.87 13.60
N LEU A 842 -37.06 -2.03 12.89
CA LEU A 842 -35.80 -2.56 13.41
C LEU A 842 -34.67 -1.59 13.06
N TRP A 843 -33.82 -1.27 14.03
CA TRP A 843 -32.65 -0.43 13.78
C TRP A 843 -31.48 -0.78 14.68
N GLY A 844 -30.28 -0.50 14.16
CA GLY A 844 -29.06 -0.50 14.94
C GLY A 844 -29.00 0.73 15.84
N THR A 845 -28.50 0.54 17.06
CA THR A 845 -28.23 1.61 18.01
C THR A 845 -26.74 1.66 18.32
N SER A 846 -26.15 2.86 18.33
CA SER A 846 -24.77 3.05 18.78
C SER A 846 -24.66 4.27 19.70
N GLY A 847 -24.02 4.11 20.86
CA GLY A 847 -23.83 5.17 21.85
C GLY A 847 -22.38 5.65 21.94
N HIS A 848 -22.16 6.82 22.57
CA HIS A 848 -20.84 7.14 23.14
C HIS A 848 -20.45 6.02 24.12
N TYR A 849 -19.19 5.57 24.11
CA TYR A 849 -18.64 4.52 24.99
C TYR A 849 -18.91 3.04 24.60
N SER A 850 -18.83 2.68 23.31
CA SER A 850 -18.82 1.26 22.85
C SER A 850 -20.06 0.43 23.22
N LYS A 851 -21.22 1.08 23.35
CA LYS A 851 -22.50 0.39 23.49
C LYS A 851 -23.15 0.23 22.12
N SER A 852 -23.53 -1.00 21.79
CA SER A 852 -24.18 -1.40 20.54
C SER A 852 -25.34 -2.35 20.85
N GLY A 853 -26.21 -2.54 19.86
CA GLY A 853 -27.32 -3.47 19.93
C GLY A 853 -28.50 -3.00 19.11
N PHE A 854 -29.57 -3.79 19.14
CA PHE A 854 -30.74 -3.57 18.33
C PHE A 854 -31.91 -3.04 19.15
N ALA A 855 -32.73 -2.23 18.51
CA ALA A 855 -34.00 -1.82 19.05
C ALA A 855 -35.09 -2.05 18.00
N SER A 856 -36.29 -2.38 18.50
CA SER A 856 -37.45 -2.58 17.67
C SER A 856 -38.73 -2.04 18.28
N ALA A 857 -39.70 -1.80 17.42
CA ALA A 857 -40.98 -1.27 17.81
C ALA A 857 -42.10 -1.81 16.91
N ASP A 858 -43.18 -2.26 17.54
CA ASP A 858 -44.44 -2.51 16.86
C ASP A 858 -44.99 -1.21 16.30
N ILE A 859 -45.48 -1.26 15.07
CA ILE A 859 -46.07 -0.11 14.40
C ILE A 859 -47.49 -0.37 13.95
N SER A 860 -48.30 0.67 14.06
CA SER A 860 -49.62 0.79 13.45
C SER A 860 -49.73 2.13 12.71
N ASN A 861 -50.84 2.35 12.02
CA ASN A 861 -51.11 3.61 11.33
C ASN A 861 -51.12 4.86 12.25
N ILE A 862 -51.32 4.70 13.56
CA ILE A 862 -51.45 5.80 14.53
C ILE A 862 -50.48 5.72 15.72
N SER A 863 -49.69 4.65 15.86
CA SER A 863 -48.78 4.50 16.99
C SER A 863 -47.56 3.68 16.64
N ALA A 864 -46.46 3.94 17.33
CA ALA A 864 -45.29 3.07 17.40
C ALA A 864 -45.00 2.80 18.88
N ILE A 865 -44.80 1.54 19.26
CA ILE A 865 -44.58 1.11 20.64
C ILE A 865 -43.27 0.31 20.68
N MET A 866 -42.34 0.71 21.55
CA MET A 866 -41.08 -0.01 21.70
C MET A 866 -41.36 -1.42 22.26
N ASN A 867 -40.89 -2.44 21.55
CA ASN A 867 -41.00 -3.83 21.96
C ASN A 867 -39.71 -4.34 22.59
N HIS A 868 -38.58 -4.00 21.98
CA HIS A 868 -37.27 -4.43 22.41
C HIS A 868 -36.26 -3.29 22.30
N SER A 869 -35.32 -3.27 23.25
CA SER A 869 -34.23 -2.30 23.31
C SER A 869 -33.05 -2.93 24.04
N THR A 870 -32.21 -3.66 23.32
CA THR A 870 -30.90 -4.07 23.83
C THR A 870 -29.88 -3.01 23.46
N VAL A 871 -29.42 -2.29 24.47
CA VAL A 871 -28.22 -1.46 24.37
C VAL A 871 -27.23 -2.01 25.38
N THR A 872 -26.45 -3.00 24.95
CA THR A 872 -25.44 -3.64 25.79
C THR A 872 -24.06 -3.12 25.40
N LYS A 873 -23.08 -3.30 26.28
CA LYS A 873 -21.69 -3.04 25.92
C LYS A 873 -21.18 -4.29 25.23
N SER A 874 -20.67 -4.15 24.01
CA SER A 874 -20.22 -5.30 23.23
C SER A 874 -19.11 -6.02 23.98
N SER A 875 -19.19 -7.34 24.08
CA SER A 875 -18.09 -8.14 24.59
C SER A 875 -16.90 -8.05 23.64
N SER A 876 -15.70 -7.90 24.19
CA SER A 876 -14.49 -7.66 23.39
C SER A 876 -13.31 -8.54 23.83
N SER A 877 -13.61 -9.64 24.52
CA SER A 877 -12.63 -10.62 24.96
C SER A 877 -13.31 -11.97 25.10
N PHE A 878 -12.91 -12.95 24.28
CA PHE A 878 -13.41 -14.31 24.33
C PHE A 878 -12.25 -15.27 24.62
N LYS A 879 -12.51 -16.29 25.44
CA LYS A 879 -11.53 -17.33 25.80
C LYS A 879 -12.20 -18.70 25.81
N ALA A 880 -11.70 -19.62 25.00
CA ALA A 880 -12.14 -21.02 25.05
C ALA A 880 -11.60 -21.70 26.31
N ILE A 881 -12.47 -22.38 27.05
CA ILE A 881 -12.11 -23.11 28.28
C ILE A 881 -12.02 -24.61 28.02
N GLY A 882 -13.02 -25.16 27.33
CA GLY A 882 -13.14 -26.60 27.08
C GLY A 882 -14.60 -26.98 26.90
N TRP A 883 -14.92 -28.27 27.05
CA TRP A 883 -16.28 -28.76 27.01
C TRP A 883 -16.67 -29.25 28.40
N GLY A 884 -17.71 -28.66 29.00
CA GLY A 884 -18.11 -28.93 30.37
C GLY A 884 -19.50 -29.54 30.45
N ASN A 885 -19.71 -30.44 31.42
CA ASN A 885 -20.99 -31.07 31.67
C ASN A 885 -21.98 -30.06 32.24
N THR A 886 -23.01 -29.70 31.45
CA THR A 886 -24.16 -28.91 31.91
C THR A 886 -25.22 -29.79 32.56
N THR A 887 -25.18 -31.09 32.26
CA THR A 887 -25.88 -32.17 32.97
C THR A 887 -25.02 -33.44 32.93
N PRO A 888 -25.33 -34.50 33.71
CA PRO A 888 -24.57 -35.75 33.68
C PRO A 888 -24.55 -36.45 32.31
N GLU A 889 -25.50 -36.14 31.41
CA GLU A 889 -25.60 -36.73 30.07
C GLU A 889 -25.31 -35.74 28.94
N LYS A 890 -25.13 -34.45 29.25
CA LYS A 890 -24.96 -33.38 28.25
C LYS A 890 -23.77 -32.50 28.60
N GLU A 891 -22.94 -32.29 27.59
CA GLU A 891 -21.77 -31.44 27.63
C GLU A 891 -21.93 -30.33 26.57
N ASP A 892 -21.55 -29.11 26.94
CA ASP A 892 -21.60 -27.94 26.07
C ASP A 892 -20.21 -27.28 26.01
N ALA A 893 -19.89 -26.61 24.89
CA ALA A 893 -18.67 -25.85 24.76
C ALA A 893 -18.70 -24.63 25.68
N LEU A 894 -17.63 -24.40 26.41
CA LEU A 894 -17.54 -23.39 27.45
C LEU A 894 -16.53 -22.30 27.07
N PHE A 895 -16.97 -21.06 27.18
CA PHE A 895 -16.17 -19.88 26.92
C PHE A 895 -16.28 -18.89 28.07
N LEU A 896 -15.20 -18.14 28.32
CA LEU A 896 -15.23 -16.95 29.13
C LEU A 896 -15.37 -15.73 28.23
N VAL A 897 -16.24 -14.81 28.60
CA VAL A 897 -16.54 -13.60 27.85
C VAL A 897 -16.40 -12.38 28.75
N GLY A 898 -15.47 -11.50 28.40
CA GLY A 898 -15.16 -10.27 29.11
C GLY A 898 -15.83 -9.05 28.49
N THR A 899 -16.44 -8.23 29.33
CA THR A 899 -16.90 -6.88 28.95
C THR A 899 -16.08 -5.86 29.72
N TYR A 900 -15.35 -4.99 29.01
CA TYR A 900 -14.69 -3.85 29.67
C TYR A 900 -15.76 -2.90 30.17
N ASP A 901 -15.65 -2.38 31.38
CA ASP A 901 -16.46 -1.30 31.96
C ASP A 901 -15.54 -0.20 32.48
N ASP A 902 -16.10 0.96 32.86
CA ASP A 902 -15.32 2.09 33.41
C ASP A 902 -14.58 1.71 34.71
N ASP A 903 -15.02 0.65 35.40
CA ASP A 903 -14.49 0.15 36.68
C ASP A 903 -13.65 -1.15 36.56
N GLY A 904 -13.39 -1.68 35.36
CA GLY A 904 -12.62 -2.93 35.15
C GLY A 904 -13.24 -3.90 34.13
N VAL A 905 -12.79 -5.15 34.08
CA VAL A 905 -13.37 -6.20 33.22
C VAL A 905 -14.37 -7.02 34.03
N ARG A 906 -15.61 -7.13 33.53
CA ARG A 906 -16.60 -8.10 34.03
C ARG A 906 -16.57 -9.35 33.17
N ASN A 907 -16.12 -10.46 33.73
CA ASN A 907 -16.15 -11.74 33.03
C ASN A 907 -17.46 -12.49 33.35
N ARG A 908 -18.09 -13.02 32.32
CA ARG A 908 -19.20 -13.99 32.37
C ARG A 908 -18.73 -15.26 31.68
N PHE A 909 -19.35 -16.40 31.96
CA PHE A 909 -19.14 -17.59 31.15
C PHE A 909 -20.33 -17.82 30.22
N VAL A 910 -20.05 -18.44 29.09
CA VAL A 910 -20.99 -18.73 28.03
C VAL A 910 -20.89 -20.20 27.69
N THR A 911 -22.05 -20.85 27.62
CA THR A 911 -22.18 -22.21 27.09
C THR A 911 -22.75 -22.15 25.69
N VAL A 912 -22.14 -22.90 24.77
CA VAL A 912 -22.58 -23.08 23.39
C VAL A 912 -22.84 -24.56 23.16
N SER A 913 -24.08 -24.92 22.87
CA SER A 913 -24.43 -26.30 22.57
C SER A 913 -24.05 -26.69 21.15
N SER A 914 -24.09 -28.00 20.86
CA SER A 914 -23.75 -28.56 19.55
C SER A 914 -24.70 -28.17 18.40
N ASP A 915 -25.87 -27.62 18.71
CA ASP A 915 -26.80 -26.97 17.75
C ASP A 915 -26.55 -25.44 17.62
N GLY A 916 -25.62 -24.89 18.39
CA GLY A 916 -25.26 -23.47 18.41
C GLY A 916 -26.11 -22.59 19.30
N SER A 917 -27.01 -23.15 20.14
CA SER A 917 -27.72 -22.36 21.15
C SER A 917 -26.75 -21.79 22.20
N VAL A 918 -26.97 -20.54 22.62
CA VAL A 918 -26.08 -19.82 23.52
C VAL A 918 -26.79 -19.53 24.83
N LYS A 919 -26.16 -19.87 25.96
CA LYS A 919 -26.59 -19.44 27.30
C LYS A 919 -25.47 -18.68 27.98
N ILE A 920 -25.76 -17.45 28.40
CA ILE A 920 -24.82 -16.52 29.04
C ILE A 920 -25.11 -16.48 30.55
N SER A 921 -24.11 -16.69 31.39
CA SER A 921 -24.25 -16.71 32.86
C SER A 921 -24.75 -15.39 33.43
N SER A 922 -25.54 -15.38 34.50
CA SER A 922 -25.92 -14.16 35.23
C SER A 922 -24.79 -13.60 36.10
N GLY A 923 -23.93 -14.48 36.64
CA GLY A 923 -22.80 -14.12 37.51
C GLY A 923 -21.63 -13.43 36.79
N THR A 924 -21.03 -12.43 37.44
CA THR A 924 -19.84 -11.71 36.97
C THR A 924 -18.71 -11.81 37.99
N SER A 925 -17.51 -12.21 37.56
CA SER A 925 -16.27 -11.88 38.29
C SER A 925 -15.77 -10.51 37.82
N SER A 926 -15.34 -9.64 38.75
CA SER A 926 -14.66 -8.39 38.38
C SER A 926 -13.15 -8.51 38.54
N THR A 927 -12.40 -8.20 37.49
CA THR A 927 -10.94 -8.22 37.51
C THR A 927 -10.38 -6.95 36.87
N HIS A 928 -9.23 -6.48 37.34
CA HIS A 928 -8.53 -5.34 36.70
C HIS A 928 -7.78 -5.76 35.43
N ASN A 929 -7.45 -7.04 35.32
CA ASN A 929 -6.81 -7.64 34.15
C ASN A 929 -7.74 -8.71 33.55
N PRO A 930 -7.79 -8.87 32.22
CA PRO A 930 -8.48 -10.00 31.61
C PRO A 930 -7.89 -11.34 32.09
N ILE A 931 -8.76 -12.32 32.38
CA ILE A 931 -8.32 -13.69 32.70
C ILE A 931 -7.65 -14.28 31.46
N VAL A 932 -6.44 -14.84 31.62
CA VAL A 932 -5.61 -15.25 30.48
C VAL A 932 -5.83 -16.71 30.10
N ASP A 933 -5.93 -17.63 31.07
CA ASP A 933 -6.29 -19.05 30.89
C ASP A 933 -7.04 -19.56 32.13
N THR A 934 -8.13 -20.31 31.94
CA THR A 934 -8.86 -21.00 33.03
C THR A 934 -9.34 -22.38 32.58
N VAL A 935 -9.82 -23.18 33.53
CA VAL A 935 -10.26 -24.56 33.33
C VAL A 935 -11.66 -24.79 33.91
N HIS A 936 -12.26 -25.90 33.52
CA HIS A 936 -13.43 -26.47 34.19
C HIS A 936 -13.05 -27.86 34.72
N ILE A 937 -13.70 -28.29 35.79
CA ILE A 937 -13.51 -29.58 36.45
C ILE A 937 -14.85 -30.06 37.04
N ASP A 938 -15.06 -31.37 37.14
CA ASP A 938 -16.09 -31.94 38.02
C ASP A 938 -15.38 -32.31 39.34
N SER A 939 -15.40 -31.38 40.30
CA SER A 939 -14.60 -31.47 41.52
C SER A 939 -15.20 -32.40 42.58
N ASN A 940 -16.52 -32.59 42.53
CA ASN A 940 -17.28 -33.37 43.49
C ASN A 940 -17.74 -34.73 42.94
N GLU A 941 -17.48 -35.02 41.66
CA GLU A 941 -17.86 -36.21 40.89
C GLU A 941 -19.38 -36.42 40.82
N ASP A 942 -20.16 -35.34 40.76
CA ASP A 942 -21.62 -35.40 40.66
C ASP A 942 -22.15 -35.42 39.21
N GLY A 943 -21.26 -35.35 38.23
CA GLY A 943 -21.56 -35.32 36.80
C GLY A 943 -21.88 -33.94 36.25
N TYR A 944 -21.78 -32.88 37.06
CA TYR A 944 -21.79 -31.49 36.61
C TYR A 944 -20.38 -30.93 36.65
N SER A 945 -20.08 -30.01 35.73
CA SER A 945 -18.80 -29.30 35.76
C SER A 945 -18.93 -27.98 36.51
N GLU A 946 -17.90 -27.68 37.30
CA GLU A 946 -17.60 -26.36 37.83
C GLU A 946 -16.59 -25.64 36.93
N ILE A 947 -16.81 -24.36 36.71
CA ILE A 947 -15.82 -23.45 36.13
C ILE A 947 -15.00 -22.81 37.26
N VAL A 948 -13.70 -22.68 37.04
CA VAL A 948 -12.78 -22.00 37.96
C VAL A 948 -12.72 -20.52 37.59
N LEU A 949 -13.13 -19.65 38.50
CA LEU A 949 -13.17 -18.19 38.29
C LEU A 949 -12.28 -17.47 39.31
N PRO A 950 -11.02 -17.19 38.95
CA PRO A 950 -10.16 -16.34 39.78
C PRO A 950 -10.57 -14.87 39.69
N GLU A 951 -10.84 -14.27 40.85
CA GLU A 951 -11.08 -12.83 41.03
C GLU A 951 -9.86 -12.21 41.71
N VAL A 952 -9.10 -11.40 40.98
CA VAL A 952 -7.90 -10.76 41.53
C VAL A 952 -8.07 -9.25 41.61
N GLY A 953 -7.90 -8.73 42.82
CA GLY A 953 -7.85 -7.31 43.12
C GLY A 953 -6.59 -6.93 43.90
N TYR A 954 -6.30 -5.62 43.94
CA TYR A 954 -5.12 -5.08 44.62
C TYR A 954 -5.03 -5.39 46.12
N GLN A 955 -6.16 -5.66 46.77
CA GLN A 955 -6.25 -5.84 48.23
C GLN A 955 -6.82 -7.22 48.61
N ASN A 956 -7.82 -7.69 47.87
CA ASN A 956 -8.46 -8.99 48.07
C ASN A 956 -8.42 -9.74 46.74
N SER A 957 -8.00 -10.99 46.78
CA SER A 957 -8.04 -11.89 45.63
C SER A 957 -8.60 -13.23 46.10
N LYS A 958 -9.48 -13.83 45.31
CA LYS A 958 -10.10 -15.14 45.61
C LYS A 958 -10.27 -15.93 44.32
N MET A 959 -10.59 -17.21 44.46
CA MET A 959 -10.96 -18.12 43.39
C MET A 959 -12.27 -18.79 43.77
N ASP A 960 -13.29 -18.61 42.94
CA ASP A 960 -14.58 -19.27 43.11
C ASP A 960 -14.68 -20.46 42.14
N LEU A 961 -15.19 -21.58 42.63
CA LEU A 961 -15.67 -22.67 41.79
C LEU A 961 -17.17 -22.48 41.62
N VAL A 962 -17.63 -22.37 40.38
CA VAL A 962 -19.03 -22.08 40.06
C VAL A 962 -19.60 -23.23 39.23
N GLN A 963 -20.66 -23.86 39.72
CA GLN A 963 -21.34 -24.92 38.98
C GLN A 963 -22.02 -24.32 37.73
N ILE A 964 -21.75 -24.89 36.56
CA ILE A 964 -22.16 -24.30 35.27
C ILE A 964 -23.69 -24.34 35.07
N SER A 965 -24.36 -25.35 35.65
CA SER A 965 -25.79 -25.60 35.41
C SER A 965 -26.72 -24.57 36.05
N ASP A 966 -26.46 -24.20 37.30
CA ASP A 966 -27.29 -23.32 38.14
C ASP A 966 -26.55 -22.09 38.71
N GLU A 967 -25.28 -21.92 38.34
CA GLU A 967 -24.42 -20.79 38.72
C GLU A 967 -24.15 -20.68 40.22
N LEU A 968 -24.31 -21.77 40.97
CA LEU A 968 -23.99 -21.80 42.41
C LEU A 968 -22.47 -21.83 42.63
N VAL A 969 -21.98 -20.93 43.49
CA VAL A 969 -20.61 -21.00 44.00
C VAL A 969 -20.51 -22.20 44.96
N THR A 970 -19.77 -23.24 44.56
CA THR A 970 -19.61 -24.48 45.33
C THR A 970 -18.50 -24.34 46.38
N SER A 971 -17.43 -23.63 46.06
CA SER A 971 -16.34 -23.31 47.00
C SER A 971 -15.67 -21.98 46.66
N THR A 972 -15.02 -21.37 47.66
CA THR A 972 -14.23 -20.13 47.54
C THR A 972 -12.89 -20.32 48.24
N HIS A 973 -11.82 -19.96 47.55
CA HIS A 973 -10.45 -20.03 48.04
C HIS A 973 -9.79 -18.65 48.03
N GLU A 974 -9.12 -18.27 49.11
CA GLU A 974 -8.36 -17.02 49.16
C GLU A 974 -7.06 -17.14 48.34
N LEU A 975 -6.79 -16.13 47.51
CA LEU A 975 -5.57 -15.99 46.73
C LEU A 975 -4.69 -14.86 47.32
N SER A 976 -3.39 -14.94 47.12
CA SER A 976 -2.50 -13.83 47.49
C SER A 976 -2.78 -12.60 46.63
N ALA A 977 -2.80 -11.42 47.26
CA ALA A 977 -2.88 -10.15 46.55
C ALA A 977 -1.66 -9.96 45.63
N GLY A 978 -1.86 -9.45 44.42
CA GLY A 978 -0.79 -9.24 43.44
C GLY A 978 -1.28 -8.64 42.13
N THR A 979 -0.34 -8.40 41.22
CA THR A 979 -0.61 -7.90 39.86
C THR A 979 0.03 -8.84 38.83
N GLY A 980 -0.72 -9.27 37.82
CA GLY A 980 -0.20 -10.07 36.70
C GLY A 980 -1.29 -10.83 35.96
N SER A 981 -0.90 -11.53 34.89
CA SER A 981 -1.72 -12.53 34.21
C SER A 981 -1.96 -13.74 35.13
N GLN A 982 -3.06 -14.45 34.89
CA GLN A 982 -3.45 -15.65 35.65
C GLN A 982 -3.50 -16.84 34.71
N ILE A 983 -2.84 -17.93 35.11
CA ILE A 983 -2.84 -19.20 34.41
C ILE A 983 -3.31 -20.26 35.39
N VAL A 984 -4.34 -21.00 35.01
CA VAL A 984 -4.92 -22.07 35.83
C VAL A 984 -4.81 -23.38 35.05
N LYS A 985 -4.34 -24.44 35.70
CA LYS A 985 -4.36 -25.82 35.18
C LYS A 985 -4.95 -26.76 36.22
N ALA A 986 -5.47 -27.90 35.77
CA ALA A 986 -6.03 -28.92 36.66
C ALA A 986 -5.37 -30.29 36.46
N ALA A 987 -5.05 -30.97 37.56
CA ALA A 987 -4.47 -32.31 37.60
C ALA A 987 -4.65 -32.89 39.02
N ASP A 988 -4.65 -34.21 39.19
CA ASP A 988 -4.67 -34.86 40.50
C ASP A 988 -3.27 -34.81 41.16
N PHE A 989 -2.98 -33.74 41.90
CA PHE A 989 -1.66 -33.49 42.48
C PHE A 989 -1.45 -34.26 43.79
N ASN A 990 -2.51 -34.48 44.57
CA ASN A 990 -2.47 -35.20 45.85
C ASN A 990 -2.70 -36.72 45.70
N LYS A 991 -3.08 -37.21 44.52
CA LYS A 991 -3.35 -38.60 44.14
C LYS A 991 -4.54 -39.21 44.87
N ASP A 992 -5.55 -38.40 45.17
CA ASP A 992 -6.79 -38.85 45.80
C ASP A 992 -7.87 -39.28 44.79
N GLY A 993 -7.59 -39.17 43.50
CA GLY A 993 -8.47 -39.50 42.39
C GLY A 993 -9.28 -38.31 41.87
N LYS A 994 -9.24 -37.16 42.56
CA LYS A 994 -9.95 -35.94 42.17
C LYS A 994 -8.99 -34.93 41.58
N LYS A 995 -9.51 -34.07 40.70
CA LYS A 995 -8.70 -33.01 40.08
C LYS A 995 -8.48 -31.87 41.07
N ASP A 996 -7.22 -31.56 41.31
CA ASP A 996 -6.74 -30.38 42.02
C ASP A 996 -6.47 -29.24 41.02
N ILE A 997 -6.22 -28.03 41.53
CA ILE A 997 -5.93 -26.84 40.72
C ILE A 997 -4.54 -26.30 41.04
N VAL A 998 -3.77 -25.97 40.01
CA VAL A 998 -2.61 -25.08 40.14
C VAL A 998 -2.92 -23.73 39.49
N ILE A 999 -2.62 -22.65 40.21
CA ILE A 999 -2.73 -21.28 39.73
C ILE A 999 -1.39 -20.57 39.83
N ALA A 1000 -0.93 -19.98 38.72
CA ALA A 1000 0.10 -18.97 38.73
C ALA A 1000 -0.52 -17.58 38.66
N HIS A 1001 -0.05 -16.69 39.52
CA HIS A 1001 -0.43 -15.29 39.51
C HIS A 1001 0.75 -14.41 39.94
N GLY A 1002 1.18 -13.53 39.03
CA GLY A 1002 2.36 -12.70 39.24
C GLY A 1002 3.62 -13.56 39.39
N SER A 1003 4.23 -13.56 40.59
CA SER A 1003 5.41 -14.38 40.91
C SER A 1003 5.11 -15.54 41.87
N GLN A 1004 3.83 -15.85 42.10
CA GLN A 1004 3.41 -16.95 42.98
C GLN A 1004 2.77 -18.08 42.18
N ILE A 1005 3.06 -19.32 42.59
CA ILE A 1005 2.37 -20.52 42.12
C ILE A 1005 1.79 -21.23 43.35
N THR A 1006 0.50 -21.55 43.33
CA THR A 1006 -0.17 -22.28 44.42
C THR A 1006 -0.98 -23.44 43.87
N VAL A 1007 -0.88 -24.58 44.56
CA VAL A 1007 -1.66 -25.80 44.27
C VAL A 1007 -2.72 -25.96 45.36
N TYR A 1008 -3.97 -26.12 44.95
CA TYR A 1008 -5.15 -26.24 45.80
C TYR A 1008 -5.83 -27.58 45.59
N ASP A 1009 -6.11 -28.25 46.71
CA ASP A 1009 -7.08 -29.33 46.79
C ASP A 1009 -8.47 -28.70 46.96
N VAL A 1010 -9.18 -28.62 45.84
CA VAL A 1010 -10.49 -27.97 45.77
C VAL A 1010 -11.60 -28.84 46.32
N ALA A 1011 -11.45 -30.17 46.27
CA ALA A 1011 -12.42 -31.11 46.82
C ALA A 1011 -12.47 -31.03 48.35
N ASN A 1012 -11.33 -30.78 49.00
CA ASN A 1012 -11.22 -30.68 50.45
C ASN A 1012 -11.10 -29.23 50.96
N ASN A 1013 -11.12 -28.24 50.05
CA ASN A 1013 -10.96 -26.81 50.35
C ASN A 1013 -9.67 -26.48 51.13
N THR A 1014 -8.53 -27.00 50.68
CA THR A 1014 -7.22 -26.78 51.33
C THR A 1014 -6.11 -26.48 50.32
N SER A 1015 -5.01 -25.82 50.76
CA SER A 1015 -3.82 -25.65 49.92
C SER A 1015 -2.85 -26.83 50.11
N ILE A 1016 -2.35 -27.36 49.00
CA ILE A 1016 -1.36 -28.45 48.98
C ILE A 1016 0.04 -27.85 49.12
N ALA A 1017 0.40 -26.93 48.22
CA ALA A 1017 1.75 -26.37 48.16
C ALA A 1017 1.78 -24.98 47.53
N THR A 1018 2.76 -24.16 47.92
CA THR A 1018 2.98 -22.83 47.35
C THR A 1018 4.46 -22.63 47.04
N LEU A 1019 4.76 -21.91 45.96
CA LEU A 1019 6.04 -21.31 45.63
C LEU A 1019 5.87 -19.79 45.49
N GLN A 1020 6.74 -19.03 46.15
CA GLN A 1020 6.94 -17.62 45.86
C GLN A 1020 8.27 -17.46 45.12
N ALA A 1021 8.23 -17.10 43.85
CA ALA A 1021 9.43 -16.80 43.09
C ALA A 1021 10.10 -15.53 43.63
N PRO A 1022 11.45 -15.42 43.58
CA PRO A 1022 12.18 -14.24 44.05
C PRO A 1022 11.65 -12.97 43.39
N SER A 1023 11.38 -11.94 44.19
CA SER A 1023 10.69 -10.70 43.80
C SER A 1023 11.47 -9.77 42.85
N GLU A 1024 12.42 -10.27 42.06
CA GLU A 1024 13.22 -9.47 41.13
C GLU A 1024 12.49 -9.20 39.79
N HIS A 1025 11.26 -8.68 39.86
CA HIS A 1025 10.47 -8.18 38.72
C HIS A 1025 10.15 -9.17 37.59
N ARG A 1026 10.32 -10.48 37.78
CA ARG A 1026 9.95 -11.49 36.77
C ARG A 1026 8.65 -12.19 37.15
N TYR A 1027 7.64 -12.05 36.30
CA TYR A 1027 6.36 -12.75 36.43
C TYR A 1027 6.42 -14.09 35.72
N ILE A 1028 5.68 -15.07 36.24
CA ILE A 1028 5.46 -16.34 35.55
C ILE A 1028 4.68 -16.03 34.26
N GLN A 1029 5.26 -16.38 33.12
CA GLN A 1029 4.67 -16.16 31.80
C GLN A 1029 3.77 -17.33 31.39
N ASP A 1030 4.16 -18.56 31.74
CA ASP A 1030 3.38 -19.76 31.44
C ASP A 1030 3.73 -20.93 32.39
N LEU A 1031 2.83 -21.91 32.51
CA LEU A 1031 3.04 -23.12 33.28
C LEU A 1031 2.30 -24.32 32.65
N GLU A 1032 2.89 -25.51 32.77
CA GLU A 1032 2.28 -26.75 32.31
C GLU A 1032 2.51 -27.91 33.28
N VAL A 1033 1.53 -28.81 33.33
CA VAL A 1033 1.63 -30.07 34.09
C VAL A 1033 2.36 -31.08 33.22
N TYR A 1034 3.62 -31.39 33.56
CA TYR A 1034 4.47 -32.27 32.76
C TYR A 1034 4.14 -33.75 32.98
N ASP A 1035 3.97 -34.12 34.25
CA ASP A 1035 3.57 -35.47 34.61
C ASP A 1035 2.63 -35.41 35.82
N GLU A 1036 1.35 -35.64 35.54
CA GLU A 1036 0.29 -35.72 36.54
C GLU A 1036 0.58 -36.84 37.57
N SER A 1037 1.12 -37.98 37.14
CA SER A 1037 1.34 -39.13 38.02
C SER A 1037 2.41 -38.88 39.07
N SER A 1038 3.34 -37.95 38.83
CA SER A 1038 4.39 -37.54 39.76
C SER A 1038 4.19 -36.14 40.34
N GLY A 1039 3.19 -35.38 39.85
CA GLY A 1039 2.91 -34.01 40.30
C GLY A 1039 3.99 -33.01 39.88
N VAL A 1040 4.64 -33.23 38.73
CA VAL A 1040 5.72 -32.38 38.21
C VAL A 1040 5.14 -31.26 37.34
N ILE A 1041 5.54 -30.03 37.65
CA ILE A 1041 5.10 -28.81 36.96
C ILE A 1041 6.31 -28.14 36.33
N ILE A 1042 6.17 -27.71 35.07
CA ILE A 1042 7.15 -26.86 34.41
C ILE A 1042 6.61 -25.44 34.41
N ALA A 1043 7.42 -24.47 34.81
CA ALA A 1043 7.06 -23.06 34.80
C ALA A 1043 8.15 -22.23 34.13
N THR A 1044 7.75 -21.18 33.42
CA THR A 1044 8.68 -20.25 32.79
C THR A 1044 8.38 -18.79 33.14
N ASP A 1045 9.43 -17.98 33.26
CA ASP A 1045 9.35 -16.53 33.43
C ASP A 1045 9.69 -15.74 32.14
N GLY A 1046 9.82 -16.45 31.01
CA GLY A 1046 10.28 -15.89 29.73
C GLY A 1046 11.77 -16.10 29.47
N TYR A 1047 12.59 -16.11 30.53
CA TYR A 1047 14.05 -16.26 30.44
C TYR A 1047 14.53 -17.55 31.10
N ASN A 1048 13.86 -18.01 32.14
CA ASN A 1048 14.18 -19.23 32.85
C ASN A 1048 13.06 -20.26 32.67
N MET A 1049 13.42 -21.54 32.71
CA MET A 1049 12.47 -22.63 32.89
C MET A 1049 12.84 -23.46 34.11
N SER A 1050 11.82 -23.80 34.91
CA SER A 1050 11.99 -24.55 36.15
C SER A 1050 11.17 -25.82 36.19
N ILE A 1051 11.78 -26.89 36.72
CA ILE A 1051 11.08 -28.12 37.12
C ILE A 1051 10.69 -28.00 38.58
N LEU A 1052 9.39 -28.01 38.87
CA LEU A 1052 8.83 -27.87 40.20
C LEU A 1052 8.20 -29.20 40.65
N GLU A 1053 8.51 -29.61 41.87
CA GLU A 1053 7.91 -30.79 42.52
C GLU A 1053 7.35 -30.42 43.89
N ILE A 1054 6.20 -31.00 44.23
CA ILE A 1054 5.56 -30.86 45.54
C ILE A 1054 6.36 -31.65 46.58
N VAL A 1055 6.93 -30.96 47.58
CA VAL A 1055 7.68 -31.57 48.68
C VAL A 1055 7.13 -31.04 50.01
N GLY A 1056 6.34 -31.87 50.70
CA GLY A 1056 5.58 -31.43 51.87
C GLY A 1056 4.54 -30.39 51.46
N ASN A 1057 4.51 -29.23 52.14
CA ASN A 1057 3.56 -28.15 51.87
C ASN A 1057 4.17 -27.03 51.01
N SER A 1058 5.18 -27.33 50.19
CA SER A 1058 5.89 -26.33 49.38
C SER A 1058 6.25 -26.88 48.02
N LEU A 1059 6.24 -26.02 47.01
CA LEU A 1059 6.74 -26.32 45.67
C LEU A 1059 8.26 -26.04 45.65
N THR A 1060 9.05 -27.06 45.32
CA THR A 1060 10.52 -26.95 45.28
C THR A 1060 11.02 -27.04 43.85
N SER A 1061 11.88 -26.08 43.45
CA SER A 1061 12.60 -26.16 42.18
C SER A 1061 13.69 -27.23 42.27
N LYS A 1062 13.61 -28.25 41.41
CA LYS A 1062 14.68 -29.25 41.22
C LYS A 1062 15.75 -28.75 40.29
N PHE A 1063 15.36 -27.93 39.32
CA PHE A 1063 16.22 -27.37 38.30
C PHE A 1063 15.65 -26.05 37.82
N THR A 1064 16.53 -25.10 37.56
CA THR A 1064 16.22 -23.84 36.88
C THR A 1064 17.31 -23.63 35.84
N GLY A 1065 16.94 -23.70 34.56
CA GLY A 1065 17.82 -23.39 33.44
C GLY A 1065 17.59 -21.98 32.93
N ASP A 1066 18.66 -21.31 32.49
CA ASP A 1066 18.63 -19.96 31.89
C ASP A 1066 18.64 -20.08 30.36
N PHE A 1067 17.63 -19.51 29.73
CA PHE A 1067 17.33 -19.55 28.30
C PHE A 1067 16.93 -18.14 27.81
N PRO A 1068 17.85 -17.15 27.82
CA PRO A 1068 17.52 -15.78 27.43
C PRO A 1068 17.43 -15.61 25.90
N SER A 1069 17.93 -16.59 25.15
CA SER A 1069 17.78 -16.70 23.70
C SER A 1069 17.89 -18.19 23.32
N PRO A 1070 16.81 -18.81 22.80
CA PRO A 1070 15.49 -18.22 22.58
C PRO A 1070 14.75 -17.94 23.89
N ASP A 1071 14.14 -16.77 24.03
CA ASP A 1071 13.19 -16.52 25.11
C ASP A 1071 12.02 -17.50 24.99
N CYS A 1072 11.48 -17.95 26.13
CA CYS A 1072 10.48 -19.00 26.17
C CYS A 1072 9.23 -18.50 26.91
N ASN A 1073 8.24 -18.04 26.15
CA ASN A 1073 7.07 -17.36 26.72
C ASN A 1073 5.82 -18.24 26.78
N ARG A 1074 5.71 -19.26 25.93
CA ARG A 1074 4.58 -20.19 25.92
C ARG A 1074 5.10 -21.61 25.80
N ILE A 1075 4.73 -22.46 26.75
CA ILE A 1075 5.19 -23.84 26.82
C ILE A 1075 4.02 -24.81 26.69
N PHE A 1076 4.29 -26.00 26.18
CA PHE A 1076 3.34 -27.10 26.11
C PHE A 1076 4.09 -28.43 26.15
N VAL A 1077 3.42 -29.46 26.67
CA VAL A 1077 3.98 -30.81 26.82
C VAL A 1077 3.48 -31.65 25.66
N PHE A 1078 4.39 -32.24 24.89
CA PHE A 1078 4.04 -33.08 23.75
C PHE A 1078 5.12 -34.13 23.52
N ASN A 1079 4.75 -35.18 22.81
CA ASN A 1079 5.70 -36.19 22.39
C ASN A 1079 6.31 -35.79 21.03
N TYR A 1080 7.56 -35.31 21.05
CA TYR A 1080 8.23 -34.83 19.84
C TYR A 1080 8.70 -35.97 18.96
N ASP A 1081 9.17 -37.08 19.51
CA ASP A 1081 9.79 -38.16 18.75
C ASP A 1081 9.09 -39.52 18.92
N SER A 1082 9.81 -40.62 18.72
CA SER A 1082 9.23 -41.98 18.83
C SER A 1082 9.34 -42.57 20.23
N ASP A 1083 10.02 -41.89 21.16
CA ASP A 1083 10.23 -42.34 22.52
C ASP A 1083 9.01 -42.02 23.41
N ILE A 1084 8.87 -42.67 24.56
CA ILE A 1084 7.65 -42.55 25.40
C ILE A 1084 7.63 -41.28 26.26
N ARG A 1085 8.76 -40.60 26.40
CA ARG A 1085 8.91 -39.42 27.25
C ARG A 1085 8.49 -38.21 26.45
N ASN A 1086 7.77 -37.30 27.11
CA ASN A 1086 7.37 -36.06 26.49
C ASN A 1086 8.50 -35.03 26.58
N GLU A 1087 8.55 -34.17 25.57
CA GLU A 1087 9.34 -32.96 25.52
C GLU A 1087 8.52 -31.73 25.86
N ILE A 1088 9.22 -30.63 26.07
CA ILE A 1088 8.61 -29.30 26.19
C ILE A 1088 8.81 -28.56 24.88
N GLY A 1089 7.69 -28.28 24.21
CA GLY A 1089 7.65 -27.34 23.11
C GLY A 1089 7.55 -25.92 23.67
N CYS A 1090 8.26 -24.97 23.04
CA CYS A 1090 8.21 -23.58 23.44
C CYS A 1090 8.22 -22.60 22.27
N PHE A 1091 7.36 -21.59 22.35
CA PHE A 1091 7.41 -20.42 21.47
C PHE A 1091 7.97 -19.19 22.20
N ASN A 1092 8.77 -18.42 21.48
CA ASN A 1092 9.20 -17.11 21.93
C ASN A 1092 8.03 -16.10 22.02
N SER A 1093 8.30 -14.93 22.59
CA SER A 1093 7.33 -13.84 22.76
C SER A 1093 6.62 -13.43 21.46
N PHE A 1094 7.33 -13.49 20.33
CA PHE A 1094 6.76 -13.17 19.02
C PHE A 1094 6.09 -14.36 18.32
N GLY A 1095 6.29 -15.59 18.78
CA GLY A 1095 5.81 -16.81 18.12
C GLY A 1095 6.52 -17.12 16.79
N THR A 1096 7.71 -16.58 16.55
CA THR A 1096 8.51 -16.77 15.33
C THR A 1096 9.58 -17.85 15.47
N LEU A 1097 9.88 -18.28 16.69
CA LEU A 1097 10.88 -19.30 16.97
C LEU A 1097 10.25 -20.39 17.83
N PHE A 1098 10.25 -21.62 17.31
CA PHE A 1098 9.78 -22.82 18.00
C PHE A 1098 10.97 -23.62 18.48
N SER A 1099 11.06 -23.85 19.79
CA SER A 1099 12.16 -24.58 20.42
C SER A 1099 11.65 -25.80 21.16
N ILE A 1100 12.41 -26.88 21.11
CA ILE A 1100 12.06 -28.18 21.69
C ILE A 1100 13.09 -28.52 22.74
N PHE A 1101 12.63 -28.87 23.93
CA PHE A 1101 13.47 -29.19 25.07
C PHE A 1101 13.22 -30.60 25.57
N GLU A 1102 14.32 -31.33 25.78
CA GLU A 1102 14.32 -32.64 26.41
C GLU A 1102 14.32 -32.48 27.94
N VAL A 1103 13.50 -33.27 28.63
CA VAL A 1103 13.49 -33.38 30.10
C VAL A 1103 14.08 -34.73 30.48
N ALA A 1104 15.28 -34.72 31.06
CA ALA A 1104 15.98 -35.94 31.48
C ALA A 1104 16.75 -35.70 32.79
N ASP A 1105 16.73 -36.67 33.70
CA ASP A 1105 17.46 -36.61 34.99
C ASP A 1105 17.18 -35.35 35.84
N ASN A 1106 15.95 -34.81 35.78
CA ASN A 1106 15.55 -33.52 36.36
C ASN A 1106 16.29 -32.29 35.80
N GLU A 1107 16.78 -32.35 34.57
CA GLU A 1107 17.32 -31.20 33.84
C GLU A 1107 16.53 -30.94 32.56
N ILE A 1108 16.49 -29.67 32.13
CA ILE A 1108 15.89 -29.25 30.85
C ILE A 1108 17.02 -28.88 29.89
N THR A 1109 17.06 -29.49 28.71
CA THR A 1109 18.10 -29.24 27.71
C THR A 1109 17.50 -28.95 26.34
N LEU A 1110 18.04 -27.95 25.62
CA LEU A 1110 17.58 -27.58 24.28
C LEU A 1110 17.98 -28.67 23.27
N LYS A 1111 16.99 -29.25 22.58
CA LYS A 1111 17.15 -30.30 21.57
C LYS A 1111 17.22 -29.71 20.16
N GLU A 1112 16.30 -28.79 19.84
CA GLU A 1112 16.17 -28.22 18.50
C GLU A 1112 15.48 -26.84 18.54
N SER A 1113 15.77 -25.98 17.55
CA SER A 1113 15.08 -24.69 17.36
C SER A 1113 14.82 -24.44 15.88
N ASN A 1114 13.57 -24.12 15.54
CA ASN A 1114 13.07 -23.94 14.17
C ASN A 1114 12.45 -22.55 14.01
N ASN A 1115 12.84 -21.83 12.96
CA ASN A 1115 12.22 -20.56 12.59
C ASN A 1115 10.88 -20.81 11.90
N MET A 1116 9.84 -20.14 12.40
CA MET A 1116 8.50 -20.22 11.86
C MET A 1116 8.34 -19.23 10.71
N LYS A 1117 7.62 -19.64 9.66
CA LYS A 1117 7.23 -18.77 8.53
C LYS A 1117 6.01 -17.89 8.83
N PHE A 1118 5.51 -17.95 10.05
CA PHE A 1118 4.33 -17.25 10.56
C PHE A 1118 4.53 -16.92 12.04
N TYR A 1119 3.64 -16.12 12.61
CA TYR A 1119 3.66 -15.82 14.04
C TYR A 1119 2.64 -16.69 14.78
N ALA A 1120 3.08 -17.61 15.64
CA ALA A 1120 2.19 -18.42 16.46
C ALA A 1120 1.48 -17.56 17.53
N LYS A 1121 0.16 -17.69 17.68
CA LYS A 1121 -0.70 -16.97 18.65
C LYS A 1121 -1.30 -17.88 19.72
N GLY A 1122 -1.58 -19.12 19.38
CA GLY A 1122 -1.98 -20.19 20.29
C GLY A 1122 -1.51 -21.54 19.76
N VAL A 1123 -1.41 -22.53 20.64
CA VAL A 1123 -0.97 -23.88 20.29
C VAL A 1123 -1.72 -24.89 21.14
N ALA A 1124 -2.09 -26.00 20.52
CA ALA A 1124 -2.58 -27.20 21.19
C ALA A 1124 -2.00 -28.44 20.51
N VAL A 1125 -1.72 -29.47 21.30
CA VAL A 1125 -1.14 -30.73 20.84
C VAL A 1125 -2.25 -31.59 20.26
N ASP A 1126 -2.06 -32.12 19.04
CA ASP A 1126 -3.02 -33.02 18.41
C ASP A 1126 -3.03 -34.39 19.13
N PRO A 1127 -4.12 -34.74 19.86
CA PRO A 1127 -4.18 -35.95 20.66
C PRO A 1127 -4.48 -37.21 19.82
N SER A 1128 -4.57 -37.12 18.49
CA SER A 1128 -4.84 -38.27 17.62
C SER A 1128 -3.72 -39.31 17.59
N SER A 1129 -2.50 -38.94 17.99
CA SER A 1129 -1.35 -39.84 18.15
C SER A 1129 -0.75 -39.71 19.56
N ALA A 1130 -0.10 -40.79 20.03
CA ALA A 1130 0.65 -40.81 21.29
C ALA A 1130 2.16 -40.56 21.12
N SER A 1131 2.66 -40.62 19.88
CA SER A 1131 4.08 -40.34 19.54
C SER A 1131 4.17 -39.47 18.30
N GLU A 1132 5.27 -38.72 18.15
CA GLU A 1132 5.50 -37.77 17.04
C GLU A 1132 4.28 -36.86 16.81
N GLN A 1133 3.80 -36.24 17.89
CA GLN A 1133 2.53 -35.51 17.89
C GLN A 1133 2.60 -34.25 17.03
N ASN A 1134 1.60 -34.11 16.17
CA ASN A 1134 1.37 -32.89 15.41
C ASN A 1134 0.86 -31.76 16.31
N LEU A 1135 0.95 -30.53 15.83
CA LEU A 1135 0.45 -29.35 16.54
C LEU A 1135 -0.66 -28.67 15.75
N ILE A 1136 -1.69 -28.18 16.44
CA ILE A 1136 -2.62 -27.20 15.87
C ILE A 1136 -2.26 -25.84 16.46
N ILE A 1137 -1.94 -24.91 15.58
CA ILE A 1137 -1.46 -23.57 15.90
C ILE A 1137 -2.46 -22.56 15.35
N THR A 1138 -2.84 -21.57 16.15
CA THR A 1138 -3.44 -20.36 15.60
C THR A 1138 -2.32 -19.42 15.20
N SER A 1139 -2.27 -18.98 13.94
CA SER A 1139 -1.14 -18.24 13.37
C SER A 1139 -1.55 -16.92 12.75
N LYS A 1140 -0.70 -15.89 12.85
CA LYS A 1140 -0.81 -14.63 12.07
C LYS A 1140 0.13 -14.70 10.86
N GLU A 1141 -0.41 -14.42 9.68
CA GLU A 1141 0.35 -14.09 8.46
C GLU A 1141 0.29 -12.57 8.23
N SER A 1142 1.44 -11.95 8.03
CA SER A 1142 1.50 -10.50 7.79
C SER A 1142 1.18 -10.21 6.33
N THR A 1143 0.21 -9.32 6.08
CA THR A 1143 -0.09 -8.86 4.72
C THR A 1143 0.89 -7.78 4.24
N ASN A 1144 1.61 -7.14 5.17
CA ASN A 1144 2.60 -6.11 4.93
C ASN A 1144 3.98 -6.52 5.48
N SER A 1145 5.05 -5.82 5.07
CA SER A 1145 6.38 -5.96 5.69
C SER A 1145 6.44 -5.44 7.14
N ASP A 1146 5.34 -4.91 7.68
CA ASP A 1146 5.20 -4.42 9.05
C ASP A 1146 4.60 -5.51 9.98
N PRO A 1147 5.36 -6.01 10.98
CA PRO A 1147 4.87 -7.00 11.96
C PRO A 1147 3.64 -6.54 12.77
N TRP A 1148 3.42 -5.23 12.89
CA TRP A 1148 2.32 -4.62 13.63
C TRP A 1148 1.11 -4.27 12.77
N GLY A 1149 1.17 -4.49 11.45
CA GLY A 1149 0.04 -4.29 10.55
C GLY A 1149 -1.12 -5.29 10.78
N ALA A 1150 -2.25 -5.02 10.13
CA ALA A 1150 -3.36 -5.97 10.05
C ALA A 1150 -2.85 -7.31 9.51
N GLY A 1151 -3.16 -8.42 10.19
CA GLY A 1151 -2.75 -9.75 9.77
C GLY A 1151 -3.93 -10.64 9.48
N LEU A 1152 -3.72 -11.65 8.64
CA LEU A 1152 -4.66 -12.74 8.45
C LEU A 1152 -4.37 -13.83 9.49
N TYR A 1153 -5.41 -14.28 10.19
CA TYR A 1153 -5.28 -15.26 11.26
C TYR A 1153 -5.79 -16.62 10.81
N HIS A 1154 -5.12 -17.72 11.12
CA HIS A 1154 -5.51 -19.04 10.63
C HIS A 1154 -5.43 -20.08 11.73
N VAL A 1155 -6.27 -21.13 11.65
CA VAL A 1155 -5.96 -22.43 12.28
C VAL A 1155 -5.03 -23.18 11.34
N ARG A 1156 -3.91 -23.67 11.85
CA ARG A 1156 -2.88 -24.35 11.08
C ARG A 1156 -2.49 -25.66 11.75
N LYS A 1157 -2.45 -26.75 10.98
CA LYS A 1157 -1.81 -27.98 11.44
C LYS A 1157 -0.35 -28.00 11.00
N THR A 1158 0.54 -28.30 11.93
CA THR A 1158 1.96 -28.53 11.65
C THR A 1158 2.38 -29.92 12.08
N ASP A 1159 3.49 -30.38 11.51
CA ASP A 1159 4.21 -31.51 12.09
C ASP A 1159 4.80 -31.15 13.46
N ASN A 1160 5.44 -32.14 14.09
CA ASN A 1160 6.17 -32.01 15.36
C ASN A 1160 7.35 -31.02 15.33
N LYS A 1161 7.73 -30.50 14.16
CA LYS A 1161 8.84 -29.54 13.95
C LYS A 1161 8.35 -28.12 13.62
N GLY A 1162 7.05 -27.93 13.40
CA GLY A 1162 6.47 -26.64 13.03
C GLY A 1162 6.34 -26.40 11.52
N ASN A 1163 6.59 -27.41 10.67
CA ASN A 1163 6.32 -27.30 9.25
C ASN A 1163 4.83 -27.39 8.98
N THR A 1164 4.31 -26.53 8.10
CA THR A 1164 2.88 -26.49 7.79
C THR A 1164 2.45 -27.71 6.99
N ILE A 1165 1.37 -28.35 7.44
CA ILE A 1165 0.67 -29.41 6.70
C ILE A 1165 -0.52 -28.78 5.94
N TRP A 1166 -1.36 -28.04 6.66
CA TRP A 1166 -2.48 -27.27 6.09
C TRP A 1166 -2.85 -26.08 6.98
N LYS A 1167 -3.59 -25.12 6.42
CA LYS A 1167 -4.21 -24.00 7.15
C LYS A 1167 -5.67 -23.77 6.76
N SER A 1168 -6.43 -23.13 7.63
CA SER A 1168 -7.81 -22.69 7.37
C SER A 1168 -7.86 -21.46 6.47
N PRO A 1169 -9.04 -21.09 5.93
CA PRO A 1169 -9.30 -19.71 5.57
C PRO A 1169 -9.07 -18.76 6.76
N PRO A 1170 -8.82 -17.45 6.52
CA PRO A 1170 -8.58 -16.51 7.60
C PRO A 1170 -9.76 -16.43 8.58
N LEU A 1171 -9.49 -16.45 9.87
CA LEU A 1171 -10.42 -16.31 10.98
C LEU A 1171 -10.77 -14.84 11.20
N ILE A 1172 -11.99 -14.58 11.63
CA ILE A 1172 -12.40 -13.26 12.11
C ILE A 1172 -11.84 -12.99 13.52
N GLY A 1173 -11.10 -11.89 13.66
CA GLY A 1173 -10.44 -11.45 14.89
C GLY A 1173 -9.06 -12.09 15.15
N GLU A 1174 -8.30 -11.48 16.06
CA GLU A 1174 -7.01 -12.01 16.54
C GLU A 1174 -7.23 -13.18 17.52
N PRO A 1175 -6.66 -14.37 17.28
CA PRO A 1175 -6.73 -15.50 18.19
C PRO A 1175 -6.18 -15.15 19.57
N SER A 1176 -6.95 -15.47 20.59
CA SER A 1176 -6.56 -15.20 21.96
C SER A 1176 -5.46 -16.18 22.42
N SER A 1177 -4.52 -15.72 23.25
CA SER A 1177 -3.51 -16.59 23.86
C SER A 1177 -4.18 -17.71 24.67
N HIS A 1178 -3.68 -18.95 24.60
CA HIS A 1178 -4.28 -20.13 25.25
C HIS A 1178 -5.74 -20.42 24.84
N GLY A 1179 -6.25 -19.72 23.82
CA GLY A 1179 -7.65 -19.74 23.39
C GLY A 1179 -8.02 -20.88 22.46
N ILE A 1180 -7.14 -21.89 22.28
CA ILE A 1180 -7.41 -23.09 21.51
C ILE A 1180 -7.39 -24.32 22.42
N LYS A 1181 -8.43 -25.16 22.35
CA LYS A 1181 -8.54 -26.43 23.08
C LYS A 1181 -8.89 -27.54 22.09
N LEU A 1182 -8.24 -28.70 22.22
CA LEU A 1182 -8.44 -29.85 21.33
C LEU A 1182 -8.91 -31.08 22.10
N ARG A 1183 -9.68 -31.94 21.43
CA ARG A 1183 -9.94 -33.30 21.88
C ARG A 1183 -10.15 -34.23 20.69
N ASN A 1184 -9.93 -35.53 20.90
CA ASN A 1184 -10.31 -36.56 19.93
C ASN A 1184 -11.64 -37.19 20.34
N HIS A 1185 -12.73 -36.82 19.67
CA HIS A 1185 -14.05 -37.38 19.93
C HIS A 1185 -14.16 -38.81 19.33
N PRO A 1186 -14.68 -39.81 20.05
CA PRO A 1186 -14.71 -41.20 19.60
C PRO A 1186 -15.35 -41.41 18.23
N GLU A 1187 -16.41 -40.66 17.92
CA GLU A 1187 -17.17 -40.79 16.67
C GLU A 1187 -16.82 -39.72 15.60
N LYS A 1188 -16.52 -38.49 16.00
CA LYS A 1188 -16.37 -37.33 15.09
C LYS A 1188 -14.91 -37.04 14.72
N GLY A 1189 -13.97 -37.65 15.45
CA GLY A 1189 -12.54 -37.40 15.32
C GLY A 1189 -12.11 -36.13 16.06
N LEU A 1190 -11.07 -35.46 15.55
CA LEU A 1190 -10.52 -34.25 16.15
C LEU A 1190 -11.57 -33.13 16.19
N GLN A 1191 -11.76 -32.52 17.35
CA GLN A 1191 -12.59 -31.33 17.56
C GLN A 1191 -11.74 -30.21 18.16
N ALA A 1192 -12.12 -28.96 17.89
CA ALA A 1192 -11.43 -27.80 18.45
C ALA A 1192 -12.42 -26.77 18.99
N LEU A 1193 -12.11 -26.18 20.14
CA LEU A 1193 -12.62 -24.87 20.52
C LEU A 1193 -11.55 -23.83 20.26
N LEU A 1194 -11.98 -22.68 19.77
CA LEU A 1194 -11.12 -21.55 19.47
C LEU A 1194 -11.80 -20.27 19.93
N SER A 1195 -11.02 -19.27 20.31
CA SER A 1195 -11.51 -17.92 20.59
C SER A 1195 -10.60 -16.86 19.98
N THR A 1196 -11.21 -15.82 19.45
CA THR A 1196 -10.55 -14.60 18.99
C THR A 1196 -11.02 -13.42 19.85
N ASP A 1197 -10.50 -12.23 19.62
CA ASP A 1197 -11.02 -10.99 20.22
C ASP A 1197 -12.43 -10.61 19.72
N GLN A 1198 -12.94 -11.26 18.67
CA GLN A 1198 -14.24 -10.98 18.06
C GLN A 1198 -15.24 -12.15 18.13
N ALA A 1199 -14.78 -13.40 18.23
CA ALA A 1199 -15.67 -14.55 18.14
C ALA A 1199 -15.22 -15.79 18.93
N MET A 1200 -16.21 -16.63 19.27
CA MET A 1200 -16.09 -17.97 19.83
C MET A 1200 -16.36 -18.99 18.73
N TYR A 1201 -15.53 -20.03 18.65
CA TYR A 1201 -15.59 -21.04 17.61
C TYR A 1201 -15.68 -22.43 18.24
N GLN A 1202 -16.61 -23.22 17.73
CA GLN A 1202 -16.69 -24.66 17.95
C GLN A 1202 -16.57 -25.36 16.60
N ILE A 1203 -15.47 -26.09 16.42
CA ILE A 1203 -15.07 -26.71 15.15
C ILE A 1203 -15.31 -28.22 15.21
N ASN A 1204 -15.96 -28.74 14.16
CA ASN A 1204 -16.42 -30.12 14.07
C ASN A 1204 -17.29 -30.52 15.29
N PRO A 1205 -18.29 -29.69 15.70
CA PRO A 1205 -19.12 -29.89 16.91
C PRO A 1205 -19.79 -31.26 16.95
#